data_AF-A0A818KFH9-F1
#
_entry.id   AF-A0A818KFH9-F1
#
_cell.length_a   1.000
_cell.length_b   1.000
_cell.length_c   1.000
_cell.angle_alpha   90.00
_cell.angle_beta   90.00
_cell.angle_gamma   90.00
#
_symmetry.space_group_name_H-M   'P 1'
#
loop_
_entity.id
_entity.type
_entity.pdbx_description
1 polymer ?
#
loop_
_entity_poly.entity_id
_entity_poly.type
_entity_poly.pdbx_seq_one_letter_code
_entity_poly.pdbx_strand_id
1 'polypeptide(L)'
;MYPMDEYGAIYTSGLTFFRKSEDKGYSYMEKPLEGVCSLAIAAYRNPKLDGNMLSPKYAVGMRKKLENLFSIAYKHKHDCLILSAFGCGAFKNPPDHVAKLFRSVIEQYAGFFQTIIFAIINDHNTGQQHNPQGNFKSFKDELDGLIFQPILPLNKPNTISGPYRISCDGLTTNDVTIFDLQPCSFGAKCSELYDSKHALKYSHPTLCKQRYLSGNCTEINDLIHISSFIHRNPCKSGAQCKDIDNEKHFQEYEHPSYCPSGGYCQDTSDNHEKAYRHLPLCKYFQKCLEYQKHAKSHCEKFRHYMLQCEFGNYCANFHDRQHIENYKHPFPSPCILTPYHCTLHEQFTMAKDPKSQSDEINYHCLNFAHVCRFGRNCTDKDSLHWEKSIHVPRCLCSYGNKCAKLIQEDHLNSFTHPNIRDIRFLCKHADKCYERRNPKHLSKFRHIITFEDSGVVRYYNLNKNIDFVQNQKDNIERVIHFIKKEKWEALKNGSIPQNIIDWIRTVQPVHRCKPETFESILLHGHVMSRDHMEQLRDPRFVAHAVLHHSQLRRIKYLKQKKCAQDVKEYIYELVKEEFEKQVPDDKSSDATTIMTTSSSYIDNAAYRKQLITSKEVILSYILSKEEITTIKQTSIEITQASIKLHSCPTGYGYGPDKDLGTNKNVFSILGPNLGHYYGDIFIVFKREILHHPDANFSIQAATSYASGNAFKWRPWLGHDSGSKDDRIKLFHKTKLHASITGYEYATALELIAITSHYLQKKSMNIDLETILRRWINADSHANIEGHLPQLIPLDYIDHIYIPQNIFDSFDSKTRQTIKSIFENRITTTSHQIEMDQYEPKSGPKPDSKVRAEYQDFVIKDLIDKFGQRDIHSISRPIQGIVITIPSTEFTDNYLLPLTISQAYQQYKMNHLQTSTNIIVYIYWQIMNGDMMLTLSNEQIDTGKSQSNLHCLICYIAEKPSTKDSHYYENVSYLHSGQPFEHEIVISERKYAARSRSFFIGCNTDDFMTFCLEIEVSTGKVILSHAGSNSIYNHEKLCSTFSKTNLDLTELNYIYVSAGAHTVPIRNLFITFEKQPEPLDSIDNNVQHDLSDLPCDNSVDNNSSISSKLETSLCHDDSPGKSMDAYLHFIG
;
A
#
# COMPACT_ATOMS: atom_id res chain seq x y z
N MET A 1 -31.46 -24.84 -85.52
CA MET A 1 -30.51 -23.99 -84.76
C MET A 1 -31.12 -22.62 -84.40
N TYR A 2 -32.17 -22.17 -85.08
CA TYR A 2 -33.04 -21.07 -84.62
C TYR A 2 -34.49 -21.56 -84.45
N PRO A 3 -35.27 -20.99 -83.51
CA PRO A 3 -34.88 -19.90 -82.58
C PRO A 3 -34.04 -20.38 -81.38
N MET A 4 -33.07 -19.57 -80.96
CA MET A 4 -32.37 -19.73 -79.68
C MET A 4 -33.20 -19.09 -78.55
N ASP A 5 -33.09 -19.61 -77.34
CA ASP A 5 -33.71 -18.98 -76.15
C ASP A 5 -33.22 -17.54 -75.96
N GLU A 6 -34.05 -16.70 -75.32
CA GLU A 6 -33.79 -15.26 -75.10
C GLU A 6 -32.41 -14.99 -74.48
N TYR A 7 -31.97 -15.82 -73.54
CA TYR A 7 -30.62 -15.73 -72.95
C TYR A 7 -29.73 -16.90 -73.36
N GLY A 8 -30.13 -17.71 -74.35
CA GLY A 8 -29.40 -18.87 -74.82
C GLY A 8 -28.09 -18.52 -75.54
N ALA A 9 -27.16 -19.48 -75.55
CA ALA A 9 -25.86 -19.36 -76.17
C ALA A 9 -25.47 -20.71 -76.81
N ILE A 10 -24.68 -20.69 -77.88
CA ILE A 10 -24.08 -21.89 -78.48
C ILE A 10 -22.57 -21.81 -78.27
N TYR A 11 -22.01 -22.81 -77.60
CA TYR A 11 -20.58 -22.98 -77.42
C TYR A 11 -20.07 -24.07 -78.36
N THR A 12 -19.04 -23.75 -79.14
CA THR A 12 -18.41 -24.67 -80.08
C THR A 12 -16.91 -24.75 -79.82
N SER A 13 -16.38 -25.93 -79.54
CA SER A 13 -14.96 -26.18 -79.31
C SER A 13 -14.29 -26.89 -80.49
N GLY A 14 -12.98 -26.70 -80.67
CA GLY A 14 -12.19 -27.44 -81.66
C GLY A 14 -12.34 -26.93 -83.10
N LEU A 15 -12.62 -25.63 -83.28
CA LEU A 15 -12.70 -25.00 -84.59
C LEU A 15 -11.32 -24.83 -85.21
N THR A 16 -11.26 -24.97 -86.53
CA THR A 16 -10.06 -24.72 -87.34
C THR A 16 -10.29 -23.51 -88.25
N PHE A 17 -9.48 -22.47 -88.08
CA PHE A 17 -9.45 -21.30 -88.97
C PHE A 17 -8.31 -21.46 -89.98
N PHE A 18 -8.67 -21.59 -91.26
CA PHE A 18 -7.72 -21.93 -92.34
C PHE A 18 -7.61 -20.84 -93.42
N ARG A 19 -8.26 -19.68 -93.24
CA ARG A 19 -8.24 -18.54 -94.17
C ARG A 19 -7.82 -17.27 -93.45
N LYS A 20 -7.02 -16.43 -94.10
CA LYS A 20 -6.64 -15.09 -93.65
C LYS A 20 -7.85 -14.13 -93.69
N SER A 21 -7.68 -12.95 -93.10
CA SER A 21 -8.67 -11.88 -93.06
C SER A 21 -9.08 -11.36 -94.45
N GLU A 22 -10.17 -10.60 -94.49
CA GLU A 22 -10.72 -10.01 -95.73
C GLU A 22 -9.73 -9.09 -96.46
N ASP A 23 -8.93 -8.30 -95.73
CA ASP A 23 -7.89 -7.42 -96.30
C ASP A 23 -6.76 -8.21 -96.98
N LYS A 24 -6.65 -9.51 -96.71
CA LYS A 24 -5.72 -10.46 -97.35
C LYS A 24 -6.41 -11.34 -98.41
N GLY A 25 -7.63 -10.97 -98.81
CA GLY A 25 -8.41 -11.66 -99.84
C GLY A 25 -8.86 -13.07 -99.45
N TYR A 26 -8.99 -13.38 -98.16
CA TYR A 26 -9.37 -14.72 -97.66
C TYR A 26 -8.46 -15.87 -98.15
N SER A 27 -7.20 -15.56 -98.44
CA SER A 27 -6.19 -16.54 -98.85
C SER A 27 -6.00 -17.64 -97.80
N TYR A 28 -5.66 -18.86 -98.24
CA TYR A 28 -5.37 -19.95 -97.31
C TYR A 28 -4.18 -19.63 -96.40
N MET A 29 -4.27 -20.01 -95.14
CA MET A 29 -3.17 -19.92 -94.20
C MET A 29 -2.20 -21.09 -94.41
N GLU A 30 -0.90 -20.82 -94.43
CA GLU A 30 0.13 -21.87 -94.46
C GLU A 30 0.08 -22.77 -93.21
N LYS A 31 -0.35 -22.20 -92.08
CA LYS A 31 -0.58 -22.91 -90.83
C LYS A 31 -1.94 -22.49 -90.26
N PRO A 32 -2.99 -23.32 -90.44
CA PRO A 32 -4.30 -23.06 -89.83
C PRO A 32 -4.22 -22.92 -88.31
N LEU A 33 -5.10 -22.10 -87.74
CA LEU A 33 -5.29 -22.02 -86.29
C LEU A 33 -6.29 -23.10 -85.86
N GLU A 34 -5.79 -24.14 -85.22
CA GLU A 34 -6.57 -25.26 -84.70
C GLU A 34 -6.94 -25.07 -83.23
N GLY A 35 -8.00 -25.76 -82.77
CA GLY A 35 -8.37 -25.76 -81.35
C GLY A 35 -9.08 -24.49 -80.86
N VAL A 36 -9.54 -23.62 -81.77
CA VAL A 36 -10.22 -22.38 -81.41
C VAL A 36 -11.63 -22.69 -80.88
N CYS A 37 -12.07 -21.96 -79.85
CA CYS A 37 -13.42 -22.07 -79.32
C CYS A 37 -14.24 -20.81 -79.66
N SER A 38 -15.53 -20.97 -79.91
CA SER A 38 -16.43 -19.87 -80.27
C SER A 38 -17.71 -19.90 -79.44
N LEU A 39 -18.21 -18.70 -79.13
CA LEU A 39 -19.47 -18.47 -78.43
C LEU A 39 -20.39 -17.63 -79.32
N ALA A 40 -21.55 -18.18 -79.66
CA ALA A 40 -22.59 -17.46 -80.40
C ALA A 40 -23.73 -17.08 -79.45
N ILE A 41 -23.96 -15.77 -79.33
CA ILE A 41 -25.03 -15.17 -78.51
C ILE A 41 -25.66 -14.04 -79.34
N ALA A 42 -26.99 -13.93 -79.33
CA ALA A 42 -27.70 -12.88 -80.06
C ALA A 42 -27.89 -11.62 -79.22
N ALA A 43 -27.32 -10.50 -79.67
CA ALA A 43 -27.63 -9.17 -79.16
C ALA A 43 -29.07 -8.75 -79.52
N TYR A 44 -29.60 -7.70 -78.88
CA TYR A 44 -30.92 -7.18 -79.23
C TYR A 44 -30.91 -6.48 -80.59
N ARG A 45 -31.88 -6.81 -81.45
CA ARG A 45 -32.06 -6.15 -82.74
C ARG A 45 -32.97 -4.94 -82.58
N ASN A 46 -32.49 -3.74 -82.94
CA ASN A 46 -33.22 -2.47 -82.85
C ASN A 46 -33.89 -2.27 -81.46
N PRO A 47 -33.14 -2.34 -80.35
CA PRO A 47 -33.73 -2.22 -79.02
C PRO A 47 -34.36 -0.85 -78.79
N LYS A 48 -35.36 -0.78 -77.90
CA LYS A 48 -35.92 0.49 -77.46
C LYS A 48 -34.88 1.27 -76.66
N LEU A 49 -34.62 2.50 -77.08
CA LEU A 49 -33.69 3.42 -76.44
C LEU A 49 -34.41 4.39 -75.49
N ASP A 50 -33.68 4.85 -74.49
CA ASP A 50 -34.01 5.99 -73.64
C ASP A 50 -32.87 7.02 -73.80
N GLY A 51 -33.14 8.09 -74.56
CA GLY A 51 -32.08 8.96 -75.10
C GLY A 51 -31.08 8.17 -75.95
N ASN A 52 -29.79 8.28 -75.61
CA ASN A 52 -28.70 7.54 -76.28
C ASN A 52 -28.36 6.21 -75.59
N MET A 53 -29.19 5.75 -74.64
CA MET A 53 -28.96 4.51 -73.89
C MET A 53 -30.03 3.47 -74.20
N LEU A 54 -29.74 2.20 -73.88
CA LEU A 54 -30.75 1.15 -73.88
C LEU A 54 -31.76 1.46 -72.78
N SER A 55 -33.06 1.34 -73.08
CA SER A 55 -34.07 1.44 -72.02
C SER A 55 -33.84 0.35 -70.95
N PRO A 56 -34.26 0.56 -69.69
CA PRO A 56 -33.89 -0.30 -68.56
C PRO A 56 -34.10 -1.80 -68.79
N LYS A 57 -35.23 -2.19 -69.41
CA LYS A 57 -35.52 -3.60 -69.75
C LYS A 57 -34.45 -4.22 -70.65
N TYR A 58 -34.05 -3.50 -71.70
CA TYR A 58 -33.05 -3.97 -72.67
C TYR A 58 -31.63 -3.88 -72.11
N ALA A 59 -31.34 -2.89 -71.25
CA ALA A 59 -30.05 -2.80 -70.56
C ALA A 59 -29.82 -4.00 -69.64
N VAL A 60 -30.83 -4.35 -68.81
CA VAL A 60 -30.79 -5.54 -67.95
C VAL A 60 -30.67 -6.81 -68.79
N GLY A 61 -31.49 -6.97 -69.82
CA GLY A 61 -31.41 -8.14 -70.70
C GLY A 61 -30.07 -8.26 -71.42
N MET A 62 -29.47 -7.14 -71.81
CA MET A 62 -28.15 -7.11 -72.45
C MET A 62 -27.08 -7.53 -71.45
N ARG A 63 -27.10 -6.97 -70.23
CA ARG A 63 -26.19 -7.39 -69.15
C ARG A 63 -26.27 -8.90 -68.89
N LYS A 64 -27.47 -9.48 -68.81
CA LYS A 64 -27.66 -10.93 -68.66
C LYS A 64 -26.98 -11.74 -69.77
N LYS A 65 -27.12 -11.29 -71.03
CA LYS A 65 -26.46 -11.93 -72.19
C LYS A 65 -24.93 -11.84 -72.09
N LEU A 66 -24.40 -10.71 -71.62
CA LEU A 66 -22.96 -10.51 -71.40
C LEU A 66 -22.44 -11.38 -70.25
N GLU A 67 -23.16 -11.45 -69.13
CA GLU A 67 -22.80 -12.34 -68.01
C GLU A 67 -22.83 -13.81 -68.44
N ASN A 68 -23.78 -14.20 -69.30
CA ASN A 68 -23.82 -15.56 -69.84
C ASN A 68 -22.55 -15.88 -70.62
N LEU A 69 -22.10 -14.94 -71.47
CA LEU A 69 -20.87 -15.06 -72.25
C LEU A 69 -19.68 -15.39 -71.34
N PHE A 70 -19.50 -14.61 -70.27
CA PHE A 70 -18.40 -14.76 -69.32
C PHE A 70 -18.53 -16.07 -68.53
N SER A 71 -19.74 -16.41 -68.09
CA SER A 71 -19.99 -17.64 -67.33
C SER A 71 -19.67 -18.91 -68.13
N ILE A 72 -20.05 -18.96 -69.41
CA ILE A 72 -19.80 -20.13 -70.27
C ILE A 72 -18.31 -20.23 -70.57
N ALA A 73 -17.66 -19.10 -70.91
CA ALA A 73 -16.23 -19.12 -71.19
C ALA A 73 -15.42 -19.61 -69.97
N TYR A 74 -15.73 -19.12 -68.78
CA TYR A 74 -15.07 -19.56 -67.55
C TYR A 74 -15.37 -21.03 -67.21
N LYS A 75 -16.63 -21.47 -67.37
CA LYS A 75 -17.04 -22.88 -67.18
C LYS A 75 -16.23 -23.83 -68.07
N HIS A 76 -15.89 -23.41 -69.28
CA HIS A 76 -15.05 -24.16 -70.21
C HIS A 76 -13.55 -23.90 -70.02
N LYS A 77 -13.16 -23.23 -68.92
CA LYS A 77 -11.78 -22.96 -68.50
C LYS A 77 -10.97 -22.11 -69.48
N HIS A 78 -11.64 -21.21 -70.20
CA HIS A 78 -10.96 -20.18 -70.98
C HIS A 78 -10.41 -19.10 -70.04
N ASP A 79 -9.14 -18.75 -70.20
CA ASP A 79 -8.46 -17.67 -69.50
C ASP A 79 -8.41 -16.36 -70.32
N CYS A 80 -8.69 -16.44 -71.62
CA CYS A 80 -8.66 -15.31 -72.55
C CYS A 80 -9.98 -15.19 -73.34
N LEU A 81 -10.49 -13.96 -73.47
CA LEU A 81 -11.68 -13.65 -74.27
C LEU A 81 -11.33 -12.70 -75.41
N ILE A 82 -11.73 -13.07 -76.64
CA ILE A 82 -11.68 -12.17 -77.80
C ILE A 82 -13.13 -11.79 -78.14
N LEU A 83 -13.47 -10.53 -77.88
CA LEU A 83 -14.82 -9.96 -77.99
C LEU A 83 -14.90 -8.91 -79.10
N SER A 84 -16.10 -8.42 -79.37
CA SER A 84 -16.37 -7.37 -80.36
C SER A 84 -17.34 -6.32 -79.79
N ALA A 85 -17.64 -5.28 -80.56
CA ALA A 85 -18.67 -4.29 -80.23
C ALA A 85 -20.08 -4.91 -80.35
N PHE A 86 -20.43 -5.74 -79.37
CA PHE A 86 -21.58 -6.66 -79.41
C PHE A 86 -22.89 -5.94 -79.75
N GLY A 87 -23.49 -6.28 -80.90
CA GLY A 87 -24.76 -5.70 -81.35
C GLY A 87 -24.71 -4.24 -81.81
N CYS A 88 -23.54 -3.59 -81.81
CA CYS A 88 -23.39 -2.15 -82.10
C CYS A 88 -23.29 -1.79 -83.59
N GLY A 89 -23.35 -2.79 -84.49
CA GLY A 89 -23.43 -2.60 -85.94
C GLY A 89 -24.86 -2.78 -86.46
N ALA A 90 -25.10 -3.79 -87.29
CA ALA A 90 -26.39 -4.05 -87.92
C ALA A 90 -27.61 -4.14 -86.97
N PHE A 91 -27.39 -4.42 -85.68
CA PHE A 91 -28.44 -4.54 -84.66
C PHE A 91 -28.74 -3.25 -83.91
N LYS A 92 -28.00 -2.16 -84.18
CA LYS A 92 -28.25 -0.79 -83.69
C LYS A 92 -28.29 -0.64 -82.16
N ASN A 93 -27.43 -1.35 -81.43
CA ASN A 93 -27.22 -1.07 -80.00
C ASN A 93 -26.28 0.14 -79.84
N PRO A 94 -26.50 1.01 -78.84
CA PRO A 94 -25.65 2.17 -78.60
C PRO A 94 -24.28 1.74 -78.04
N PRO A 95 -23.15 2.04 -78.73
CA PRO A 95 -21.83 1.52 -78.38
C PRO A 95 -21.34 1.99 -77.01
N ASP A 96 -21.56 3.26 -76.64
CA ASP A 96 -21.18 3.81 -75.32
C ASP A 96 -21.82 3.02 -74.17
N HIS A 97 -23.12 2.74 -74.28
CA HIS A 97 -23.83 2.06 -73.21
C HIS A 97 -23.47 0.57 -73.15
N VAL A 98 -23.26 -0.09 -74.30
CA VAL A 98 -22.81 -1.48 -74.32
C VAL A 98 -21.40 -1.61 -73.73
N ALA A 99 -20.49 -0.68 -74.01
CA ALA A 99 -19.16 -0.66 -73.41
C ALA A 99 -19.22 -0.55 -71.87
N LYS A 100 -20.07 0.33 -71.34
CA LYS A 100 -20.32 0.44 -69.89
C LYS A 100 -20.90 -0.82 -69.26
N LEU A 101 -21.83 -1.49 -69.97
CA LEU A 101 -22.35 -2.78 -69.52
C LEU A 101 -21.25 -3.85 -69.50
N PHE A 102 -20.37 -3.89 -70.51
CA PHE A 102 -19.20 -4.77 -70.48
C PHE A 102 -18.29 -4.46 -69.30
N ARG A 103 -17.96 -3.19 -69.04
CA ARG A 103 -17.13 -2.78 -67.89
C ARG A 103 -17.69 -3.34 -66.59
N SER A 104 -18.99 -3.19 -66.37
CA SER A 104 -19.65 -3.65 -65.15
C SER A 104 -19.65 -5.18 -64.98
N VAL A 105 -19.65 -5.93 -66.08
CA VAL A 105 -19.54 -7.41 -66.05
C VAL A 105 -18.08 -7.83 -65.87
N ILE A 106 -17.13 -7.14 -66.50
CA ILE A 106 -15.69 -7.40 -66.30
C ILE A 106 -15.29 -7.18 -64.84
N GLU A 107 -15.79 -6.11 -64.21
CA GLU A 107 -15.59 -5.84 -62.78
C GLU A 107 -16.13 -6.97 -61.89
N GLN A 108 -17.29 -7.53 -62.24
CA GLN A 108 -17.87 -8.68 -61.54
C GLN A 108 -17.05 -9.96 -61.70
N TYR A 109 -16.43 -10.17 -62.87
CA TYR A 109 -15.59 -11.33 -63.18
C TYR A 109 -14.09 -11.03 -63.05
N ALA A 110 -13.72 -10.02 -62.25
CA ALA A 110 -12.32 -9.67 -62.03
C ALA A 110 -11.54 -10.85 -61.44
N GLY A 111 -10.42 -11.22 -62.07
CA GLY A 111 -9.59 -12.38 -61.69
C GLY A 111 -10.00 -13.72 -62.31
N PHE A 112 -11.10 -13.78 -63.08
CA PHE A 112 -11.53 -15.02 -63.76
C PHE A 112 -10.86 -15.23 -65.12
N PHE A 113 -10.38 -14.14 -65.74
CA PHE A 113 -9.71 -14.15 -67.03
C PHE A 113 -8.38 -13.39 -66.91
N GLN A 114 -7.34 -13.92 -67.55
CA GLN A 114 -6.04 -13.26 -67.64
C GLN A 114 -6.08 -12.06 -68.60
N THR A 115 -6.79 -12.20 -69.73
CA THR A 115 -6.83 -11.17 -70.77
C THR A 115 -8.21 -11.10 -71.45
N ILE A 116 -8.74 -9.89 -71.65
CA ILE A 116 -9.95 -9.65 -72.44
C ILE A 116 -9.60 -8.64 -73.54
N ILE A 117 -9.79 -9.04 -74.80
CA ILE A 117 -9.44 -8.25 -75.99
C ILE A 117 -10.72 -7.91 -76.75
N PHE A 118 -11.01 -6.63 -76.94
CA PHE A 118 -12.09 -6.17 -77.82
C PHE A 118 -11.55 -5.90 -79.23
N ALA A 119 -11.69 -6.89 -80.12
CA ALA A 119 -11.32 -6.79 -81.53
C ALA A 119 -12.44 -6.11 -82.34
N ILE A 120 -12.37 -4.78 -82.45
CA ILE A 120 -13.41 -3.96 -83.10
C ILE A 120 -12.93 -3.50 -84.48
N ILE A 121 -13.61 -3.97 -85.52
CA ILE A 121 -13.36 -3.58 -86.91
C ILE A 121 -14.37 -2.50 -87.30
N ASN A 122 -13.92 -1.47 -87.99
CA ASN A 122 -14.80 -0.49 -88.62
C ASN A 122 -15.18 -0.96 -90.02
N ASP A 123 -16.48 -1.03 -90.29
CA ASP A 123 -17.05 -1.43 -91.59
C ASP A 123 -18.09 -0.40 -92.08
N HIS A 124 -18.92 -0.77 -93.06
CA HIS A 124 -19.99 0.09 -93.58
C HIS A 124 -21.10 0.40 -92.54
N ASN A 125 -21.14 -0.29 -91.40
CA ASN A 125 -22.06 -0.04 -90.29
C ASN A 125 -21.49 0.96 -89.26
N THR A 126 -20.26 1.44 -89.43
CA THR A 126 -19.63 2.46 -88.60
C THR A 126 -20.06 3.87 -89.03
N GLY A 127 -20.28 4.79 -88.08
CA GLY A 127 -20.60 6.20 -88.39
C GLY A 127 -22.07 6.44 -88.76
N GLN A 128 -22.95 5.49 -88.46
CA GLN A 128 -24.39 5.60 -88.66
C GLN A 128 -25.04 6.41 -87.52
N GLN A 129 -26.33 6.73 -87.64
CA GLN A 129 -27.06 7.52 -86.63
C GLN A 129 -26.97 6.96 -85.20
N HIS A 130 -26.86 5.64 -85.05
CA HIS A 130 -26.77 4.97 -83.74
C HIS A 130 -25.35 4.86 -83.18
N ASN A 131 -24.32 5.15 -83.98
CA ASN A 131 -22.90 5.08 -83.61
C ASN A 131 -22.09 6.15 -84.38
N PRO A 132 -22.40 7.45 -84.22
CA PRO A 132 -21.86 8.52 -85.07
C PRO A 132 -20.33 8.68 -84.96
N GLN A 133 -19.71 8.23 -83.86
CA GLN A 133 -18.26 8.25 -83.65
C GLN A 133 -17.58 6.91 -83.98
N GLY A 134 -18.34 5.98 -84.58
CA GLY A 134 -17.96 4.59 -84.73
C GLY A 134 -18.03 3.80 -83.42
N ASN A 135 -17.69 2.51 -83.50
CA ASN A 135 -17.77 1.61 -82.34
C ASN A 135 -16.47 1.58 -81.52
N PHE A 136 -15.32 1.79 -82.17
CA PHE A 136 -14.01 1.66 -81.54
C PHE A 136 -13.81 2.68 -80.40
N LYS A 137 -14.16 3.95 -80.64
CA LYS A 137 -13.90 5.03 -79.68
C LYS A 137 -14.60 4.79 -78.34
N SER A 138 -15.89 4.47 -78.37
CA SER A 138 -16.69 4.19 -77.17
C SER A 138 -16.09 3.09 -76.28
N PHE A 139 -15.65 1.99 -76.90
CA PHE A 139 -15.03 0.88 -76.16
C PHE A 139 -13.61 1.21 -75.72
N LYS A 140 -12.86 1.96 -76.52
CA LYS A 140 -11.52 2.41 -76.13
C LYS A 140 -11.57 3.31 -74.90
N ASP A 141 -12.41 4.34 -74.95
CA ASP A 141 -12.53 5.34 -73.89
C ASP A 141 -13.00 4.69 -72.56
N GLU A 142 -13.82 3.63 -72.63
CA GLU A 142 -14.40 2.98 -71.45
C GLU A 142 -13.59 1.78 -70.92
N LEU A 143 -12.83 1.07 -71.77
CA LEU A 143 -12.25 -0.24 -71.41
C LEU A 143 -10.73 -0.38 -71.67
N ASP A 144 -10.12 0.48 -72.49
CA ASP A 144 -8.72 0.34 -72.88
C ASP A 144 -7.77 0.57 -71.70
N GLY A 145 -6.78 -0.31 -71.55
CA GLY A 145 -5.77 -0.23 -70.48
C GLY A 145 -6.28 -0.47 -69.04
N LEU A 146 -7.54 -0.88 -68.85
CA LEU A 146 -8.08 -1.11 -67.50
C LEU A 146 -7.65 -2.46 -66.92
N ILE A 147 -7.19 -2.44 -65.66
CA ILE A 147 -6.85 -3.65 -64.88
C ILE A 147 -7.82 -3.76 -63.71
N PHE A 148 -8.54 -4.89 -63.65
CA PHE A 148 -9.48 -5.19 -62.56
C PHE A 148 -8.92 -6.25 -61.63
N GLN A 149 -8.89 -5.95 -60.32
CA GLN A 149 -8.44 -6.88 -59.27
C GLN A 149 -9.64 -7.55 -58.58
N PRO A 150 -9.57 -8.85 -58.21
CA PRO A 150 -10.63 -9.54 -57.47
C PRO A 150 -10.87 -8.91 -56.09
N ILE A 151 -12.08 -9.08 -55.57
CA ILE A 151 -12.44 -8.75 -54.18
C ILE A 151 -12.33 -10.05 -53.36
N LEU A 152 -11.67 -10.00 -52.19
CA LEU A 152 -11.61 -11.12 -51.23
C LEU A 152 -13.03 -11.67 -50.93
N PRO A 153 -13.20 -12.98 -50.71
CA PRO A 153 -14.52 -13.61 -50.71
C PRO A 153 -15.41 -13.12 -49.57
N LEU A 154 -16.66 -12.81 -49.91
CA LEU A 154 -17.75 -12.59 -48.95
C LEU A 154 -18.04 -13.93 -48.23
N ASN A 155 -17.47 -14.10 -47.04
CA ASN A 155 -17.57 -15.32 -46.23
C ASN A 155 -18.94 -15.53 -45.53
N LYS A 156 -20.07 -15.39 -46.23
CA LYS A 156 -21.36 -15.92 -45.75
C LYS A 156 -22.17 -16.59 -46.87
N PRO A 157 -22.77 -17.76 -46.62
CA PRO A 157 -23.71 -18.39 -47.55
C PRO A 157 -24.95 -17.49 -47.71
N ASN A 158 -25.46 -17.39 -48.94
CA ASN A 158 -26.75 -16.82 -49.35
C ASN A 158 -26.81 -15.35 -49.84
N THR A 159 -25.70 -14.62 -50.01
CA THR A 159 -25.71 -13.41 -50.86
C THR A 159 -25.37 -13.76 -52.30
N ILE A 160 -26.39 -13.75 -53.16
CA ILE A 160 -26.32 -14.14 -54.58
C ILE A 160 -26.24 -12.86 -55.42
N SER A 161 -25.23 -12.74 -56.27
CA SER A 161 -25.07 -11.57 -57.14
C SER A 161 -25.11 -11.96 -58.62
N GLY A 162 -25.99 -11.30 -59.38
CA GLY A 162 -26.24 -11.59 -60.80
C GLY A 162 -27.10 -12.85 -61.06
N PRO A 163 -27.45 -13.12 -62.33
CA PRO A 163 -28.23 -14.27 -62.77
C PRO A 163 -27.43 -15.60 -62.80
N TYR A 164 -26.11 -15.55 -62.69
CA TYR A 164 -25.24 -16.73 -62.62
C TYR A 164 -24.63 -16.84 -61.23
N ARG A 165 -24.93 -17.91 -60.45
CA ARG A 165 -24.28 -18.14 -59.16
C ARG A 165 -22.83 -18.56 -59.39
N ILE A 166 -21.90 -17.80 -58.84
CA ILE A 166 -20.49 -18.16 -58.72
C ILE A 166 -20.22 -18.44 -57.23
N SER A 167 -19.94 -19.70 -56.88
CA SER A 167 -19.43 -20.05 -55.55
C SER A 167 -17.92 -19.85 -55.55
N CYS A 168 -17.39 -19.05 -54.62
CA CYS A 168 -15.96 -18.83 -54.43
C CYS A 168 -15.64 -19.00 -52.94
N ASP A 169 -15.14 -20.18 -52.56
CA ASP A 169 -14.50 -20.45 -51.28
C ASP A 169 -13.02 -20.04 -51.27
N GLY A 170 -12.58 -19.36 -52.33
CA GLY A 170 -11.21 -18.92 -52.53
C GLY A 170 -10.22 -20.03 -52.91
N LEU A 171 -10.66 -21.29 -53.06
CA LEU A 171 -9.74 -22.42 -53.30
C LEU A 171 -10.19 -23.39 -54.40
N THR A 172 -11.48 -23.51 -54.74
CA THR A 172 -11.94 -24.42 -55.83
C THR A 172 -13.14 -23.89 -56.64
N THR A 173 -13.25 -24.32 -57.91
CA THR A 173 -14.16 -23.75 -58.94
C THR A 173 -15.35 -24.64 -59.29
N ASN A 174 -15.75 -25.56 -58.41
CA ASN A 174 -16.55 -26.71 -58.85
C ASN A 174 -18.06 -26.48 -59.07
N ASP A 175 -18.65 -25.32 -58.74
CA ASP A 175 -20.10 -25.12 -58.90
C ASP A 175 -20.47 -23.71 -59.42
N VAL A 176 -20.33 -23.48 -60.74
CA VAL A 176 -21.09 -22.41 -61.42
C VAL A 176 -22.50 -22.94 -61.69
N THR A 177 -23.49 -22.43 -60.97
CA THR A 177 -24.90 -22.84 -61.14
C THR A 177 -25.70 -21.71 -61.79
N ILE A 178 -26.35 -21.99 -62.91
CA ILE A 178 -27.25 -21.06 -63.58
C ILE A 178 -28.60 -21.10 -62.87
N PHE A 179 -29.07 -19.97 -62.34
CA PHE A 179 -30.41 -19.88 -61.75
C PHE A 179 -31.25 -18.86 -62.54
N ASP A 180 -32.43 -19.27 -63.01
CA ASP A 180 -33.38 -18.37 -63.67
C ASP A 180 -34.22 -17.59 -62.63
N LEU A 181 -33.55 -16.83 -61.77
CA LEU A 181 -34.23 -15.98 -60.78
C LEU A 181 -34.64 -14.66 -61.43
N GLN A 182 -35.88 -14.24 -61.15
CA GLN A 182 -36.33 -12.90 -61.52
C GLN A 182 -35.48 -11.83 -60.80
N PRO A 183 -35.09 -10.73 -61.46
CA PRO A 183 -34.41 -9.64 -60.80
C PRO A 183 -35.26 -9.08 -59.67
N CYS A 184 -34.64 -8.78 -58.52
CA CYS A 184 -35.32 -8.08 -57.44
C CYS A 184 -35.79 -6.71 -57.95
N SER A 185 -37.06 -6.36 -57.71
CA SER A 185 -37.66 -5.09 -58.11
C SER A 185 -36.99 -3.87 -57.47
N PHE A 186 -36.29 -4.07 -56.34
CA PHE A 186 -35.59 -3.03 -55.59
C PHE A 186 -34.09 -2.94 -55.92
N GLY A 187 -33.55 -3.87 -56.71
CA GLY A 187 -32.17 -3.85 -57.21
C GLY A 187 -31.12 -3.61 -56.10
N ALA A 188 -30.19 -2.69 -56.35
CA ALA A 188 -29.11 -2.29 -55.44
C ALA A 188 -29.59 -1.63 -54.13
N LYS A 189 -30.90 -1.33 -54.01
CA LYS A 189 -31.54 -0.69 -52.84
C LYS A 189 -32.45 -1.64 -52.06
N CYS A 190 -32.39 -2.94 -52.33
CA CYS A 190 -33.21 -3.93 -51.65
C CYS A 190 -32.88 -4.01 -50.15
N SER A 191 -33.87 -3.84 -49.27
CA SER A 191 -33.72 -4.02 -47.82
C SER A 191 -33.75 -5.49 -47.37
N GLU A 192 -34.20 -6.41 -48.24
CA GLU A 192 -34.38 -7.85 -47.94
C GLU A 192 -33.23 -8.72 -48.48
N LEU A 193 -32.05 -8.13 -48.74
CA LEU A 193 -30.88 -8.80 -49.31
C LEU A 193 -30.42 -10.07 -48.56
N TYR A 194 -30.74 -10.17 -47.26
CA TYR A 194 -30.36 -11.30 -46.40
C TYR A 194 -31.54 -12.16 -45.96
N ASP A 195 -32.77 -11.83 -46.36
CA ASP A 195 -33.89 -12.71 -46.11
C ASP A 195 -33.70 -13.96 -46.98
N SER A 196 -33.50 -15.10 -46.31
CA SER A 196 -33.22 -16.37 -46.98
C SER A 196 -34.31 -16.79 -47.98
N LYS A 197 -35.59 -16.43 -47.74
CA LYS A 197 -36.70 -16.75 -48.64
C LYS A 197 -36.72 -15.81 -49.85
N HIS A 198 -36.34 -14.55 -49.67
CA HIS A 198 -36.21 -13.54 -50.71
C HIS A 198 -35.01 -13.84 -51.62
N ALA A 199 -33.83 -14.06 -51.03
CA ALA A 199 -32.59 -14.35 -51.74
C ALA A 199 -32.66 -15.66 -52.56
N LEU A 200 -33.48 -16.64 -52.14
CA LEU A 200 -33.74 -17.84 -52.93
C LEU A 200 -34.67 -17.62 -54.13
N LYS A 201 -35.45 -16.53 -54.16
CA LYS A 201 -36.45 -16.24 -55.20
C LYS A 201 -36.04 -15.14 -56.19
N TYR A 202 -35.16 -14.23 -55.77
CA TYR A 202 -34.78 -13.06 -56.56
C TYR A 202 -33.27 -12.89 -56.67
N SER A 203 -32.79 -12.36 -57.79
CA SER A 203 -31.37 -12.00 -57.99
C SER A 203 -31.12 -10.52 -57.65
N HIS A 204 -29.94 -10.23 -57.10
CA HIS A 204 -29.51 -8.86 -56.73
C HIS A 204 -28.21 -8.46 -57.44
N PRO A 205 -27.92 -7.15 -57.56
CA PRO A 205 -26.63 -6.66 -58.05
C PRO A 205 -25.47 -6.92 -57.06
N THR A 206 -24.23 -6.83 -57.50
CA THR A 206 -23.02 -7.03 -56.67
C THR A 206 -22.75 -5.87 -55.69
N LEU A 207 -21.87 -6.05 -54.71
CA LEU A 207 -21.41 -4.94 -53.84
C LEU A 207 -20.49 -3.96 -54.60
N CYS A 208 -20.55 -2.68 -54.25
CA CYS A 208 -19.63 -1.66 -54.75
C CYS A 208 -18.23 -1.84 -54.12
N LYS A 209 -17.23 -2.13 -54.95
CA LYS A 209 -15.84 -2.31 -54.52
C LYS A 209 -15.23 -1.10 -53.82
N GLN A 210 -15.41 0.09 -54.40
CA GLN A 210 -14.84 1.32 -53.84
C GLN A 210 -15.39 1.58 -52.43
N ARG A 211 -16.72 1.42 -52.27
CA ARG A 211 -17.39 1.62 -51.00
C ARG A 211 -16.95 0.60 -49.94
N TYR A 212 -16.80 -0.67 -50.32
CA TYR A 212 -16.34 -1.74 -49.44
C TYR A 212 -14.91 -1.52 -48.92
N LEU A 213 -13.97 -1.15 -49.80
CA LEU A 213 -12.55 -1.01 -49.43
C LEU A 213 -12.24 0.28 -48.69
N SER A 214 -12.89 1.39 -49.05
CA SER A 214 -12.50 2.73 -48.60
C SER A 214 -13.55 3.44 -47.76
N GLY A 215 -14.72 2.83 -47.57
CA GLY A 215 -15.88 3.49 -46.97
C GLY A 215 -16.46 4.62 -47.84
N ASN A 216 -15.92 4.90 -49.02
CA ASN A 216 -16.33 5.98 -49.94
C ASN A 216 -16.45 5.47 -51.38
N CYS A 217 -17.34 6.05 -52.18
CA CYS A 217 -17.44 5.75 -53.61
C CYS A 217 -17.51 7.06 -54.40
N THR A 218 -16.62 7.22 -55.38
CA THR A 218 -16.54 8.41 -56.22
C THR A 218 -17.61 8.40 -57.32
N GLU A 219 -18.15 7.23 -57.65
CA GLU A 219 -19.20 7.02 -58.67
C GLU A 219 -20.62 7.02 -58.08
N ILE A 220 -20.81 7.52 -56.86
CA ILE A 220 -22.12 7.53 -56.18
C ILE A 220 -23.20 8.32 -56.93
N ASN A 221 -22.79 9.25 -57.80
CA ASN A 221 -23.69 10.05 -58.64
C ASN A 221 -23.89 9.46 -60.05
N ASP A 222 -23.19 8.38 -60.41
CA ASP A 222 -23.42 7.67 -61.66
C ASP A 222 -24.66 6.78 -61.52
N LEU A 223 -25.71 7.10 -62.28
CA LEU A 223 -27.00 6.42 -62.23
C LEU A 223 -26.90 4.93 -62.62
N ILE A 224 -25.97 4.57 -63.49
CA ILE A 224 -25.75 3.18 -63.91
C ILE A 224 -25.01 2.45 -62.79
N HIS A 225 -23.98 3.08 -62.21
CA HIS A 225 -23.24 2.50 -61.09
C HIS A 225 -24.12 2.24 -59.86
N ILE A 226 -24.86 3.26 -59.40
CA ILE A 226 -25.68 3.13 -58.19
C ILE A 226 -26.89 2.20 -58.36
N SER A 227 -27.31 1.95 -59.60
CA SER A 227 -28.32 0.93 -59.91
C SER A 227 -27.73 -0.46 -60.09
N SER A 228 -26.43 -0.56 -60.39
CA SER A 228 -25.70 -1.81 -60.64
C SER A 228 -24.92 -2.34 -59.44
N PHE A 229 -24.71 -1.55 -58.38
CA PHE A 229 -23.92 -1.96 -57.21
C PHE A 229 -24.49 -1.50 -55.85
N ILE A 230 -24.43 -2.38 -54.85
CA ILE A 230 -24.89 -2.13 -53.47
C ILE A 230 -23.83 -1.36 -52.66
N HIS A 231 -24.24 -0.34 -51.89
CA HIS A 231 -23.35 0.53 -51.10
C HIS A 231 -23.72 0.49 -49.60
N ARG A 232 -22.79 0.10 -48.70
CA ARG A 232 -23.01 0.08 -47.23
C ARG A 232 -22.04 0.98 -46.45
N ASN A 233 -22.30 1.17 -45.16
CA ASN A 233 -21.47 1.96 -44.26
C ASN A 233 -20.62 1.05 -43.36
N PRO A 234 -19.33 1.33 -43.11
CA PRO A 234 -18.58 0.62 -42.08
C PRO A 234 -19.16 0.95 -40.69
N CYS A 235 -19.27 -0.07 -39.83
CA CYS A 235 -19.70 0.12 -38.44
C CYS A 235 -18.67 0.98 -37.68
N LYS A 236 -19.12 2.07 -37.04
CA LYS A 236 -18.24 2.93 -36.23
C LYS A 236 -17.55 2.17 -35.09
N SER A 237 -18.17 1.11 -34.59
CA SER A 237 -17.64 0.27 -33.50
C SER A 237 -16.76 -0.89 -33.97
N GLY A 238 -16.54 -1.06 -35.29
CA GLY A 238 -15.59 -2.01 -35.86
C GLY A 238 -15.70 -3.44 -35.31
N ALA A 239 -14.56 -4.02 -34.92
CA ALA A 239 -14.46 -5.36 -34.34
C ALA A 239 -15.14 -5.51 -32.96
N GLN A 240 -15.48 -4.40 -32.29
CA GLN A 240 -16.04 -4.39 -30.93
C GLN A 240 -17.54 -4.05 -30.89
N CYS A 241 -18.22 -4.14 -32.04
CA CYS A 241 -19.63 -3.80 -32.14
C CYS A 241 -20.53 -4.72 -31.29
N LYS A 242 -21.21 -4.15 -30.30
CA LYS A 242 -22.16 -4.86 -29.42
C LYS A 242 -23.52 -5.14 -30.08
N ASP A 243 -23.89 -4.34 -31.09
CA ASP A 243 -25.18 -4.45 -31.79
C ASP A 243 -25.13 -5.39 -33.00
N ILE A 244 -24.13 -6.28 -33.09
CA ILE A 244 -23.95 -7.14 -34.27
C ILE A 244 -25.05 -8.18 -34.44
N ASP A 245 -25.69 -8.56 -33.34
CA ASP A 245 -26.85 -9.47 -33.32
C ASP A 245 -28.17 -8.72 -33.58
N ASN A 246 -28.15 -7.39 -33.65
CA ASN A 246 -29.30 -6.60 -34.06
C ASN A 246 -29.45 -6.68 -35.59
N GLU A 247 -30.53 -7.31 -36.02
CA GLU A 247 -30.82 -7.59 -37.43
C GLU A 247 -30.84 -6.33 -38.30
N LYS A 248 -31.31 -5.20 -37.75
CA LYS A 248 -31.36 -3.90 -38.43
C LYS A 248 -29.97 -3.27 -38.56
N HIS A 249 -29.16 -3.35 -37.50
CA HIS A 249 -27.79 -2.83 -37.49
C HIS A 249 -26.88 -3.63 -38.44
N PHE A 250 -26.99 -4.96 -38.39
CA PHE A 250 -26.25 -5.85 -39.28
C PHE A 250 -26.62 -5.64 -40.76
N GLN A 251 -27.84 -5.18 -41.04
CA GLN A 251 -28.29 -4.83 -42.39
C GLN A 251 -27.72 -3.49 -42.89
N GLU A 252 -27.50 -2.52 -41.99
CA GLU A 252 -27.07 -1.16 -42.33
C GLU A 252 -25.53 -0.99 -42.34
N TYR A 253 -24.79 -1.82 -41.59
CA TYR A 253 -23.36 -1.64 -41.35
C TYR A 253 -22.48 -2.89 -41.61
N GLU A 254 -21.22 -2.66 -42.04
CA GLU A 254 -20.21 -3.71 -42.24
C GLU A 254 -19.24 -3.86 -41.04
N HIS A 255 -18.78 -5.10 -40.78
CA HIS A 255 -17.88 -5.47 -39.66
C HIS A 255 -16.69 -6.33 -40.12
N PRO A 256 -15.53 -6.31 -39.42
CA PRO A 256 -14.36 -7.15 -39.72
C PRO A 256 -14.64 -8.67 -39.64
N SER A 257 -13.76 -9.53 -40.15
CA SER A 257 -13.89 -10.99 -40.05
C SER A 257 -13.55 -11.52 -38.64
N TYR A 258 -14.00 -12.72 -38.27
CA TYR A 258 -13.51 -13.37 -37.06
C TYR A 258 -12.05 -13.82 -37.24
N CYS A 259 -11.29 -13.78 -36.14
CA CYS A 259 -9.89 -14.20 -36.11
C CYS A 259 -9.77 -15.67 -36.59
N PRO A 260 -8.89 -15.96 -37.56
CA PRO A 260 -8.72 -17.32 -38.10
C PRO A 260 -8.19 -18.31 -37.05
N SER A 261 -7.50 -17.82 -36.02
CA SER A 261 -7.03 -18.63 -34.90
C SER A 261 -8.13 -18.99 -33.89
N GLY A 262 -9.34 -18.44 -34.02
CA GLY A 262 -10.50 -18.78 -33.19
C GLY A 262 -10.21 -18.74 -31.69
N GLY A 263 -10.58 -19.80 -30.97
CA GLY A 263 -10.34 -19.92 -29.53
C GLY A 263 -8.86 -20.00 -29.11
N TYR A 264 -7.97 -20.28 -30.06
CA TYR A 264 -6.53 -20.42 -29.82
C TYR A 264 -5.74 -19.11 -30.05
N CYS A 265 -6.40 -18.03 -30.45
CA CYS A 265 -5.74 -16.76 -30.70
C CYS A 265 -5.07 -16.20 -29.43
N GLN A 266 -3.74 -16.03 -29.44
CA GLN A 266 -2.96 -15.38 -28.38
C GLN A 266 -2.52 -13.95 -28.74
N ASP A 267 -2.83 -13.47 -29.95
CA ASP A 267 -2.40 -12.16 -30.44
C ASP A 267 -3.33 -11.05 -29.92
N THR A 268 -2.78 -10.16 -29.10
CA THR A 268 -3.49 -9.03 -28.49
C THR A 268 -2.96 -7.69 -29.02
N SER A 269 -2.28 -7.68 -30.17
CA SER A 269 -1.80 -6.43 -30.74
C SER A 269 -2.98 -5.57 -31.20
N ASP A 270 -2.87 -4.26 -30.98
CA ASP A 270 -3.89 -3.28 -31.38
C ASP A 270 -4.30 -3.40 -32.84
N ASN A 271 -3.32 -3.67 -33.72
CA ASN A 271 -3.55 -3.89 -35.14
C ASN A 271 -4.36 -5.17 -35.39
N HIS A 272 -4.10 -6.25 -34.65
CA HIS A 272 -4.84 -7.51 -34.75
C HIS A 272 -6.27 -7.39 -34.19
N GLU A 273 -6.46 -6.75 -33.04
CA GLU A 273 -7.77 -6.58 -32.42
C GLU A 273 -8.67 -5.59 -33.19
N LYS A 274 -8.09 -4.61 -33.90
CA LYS A 274 -8.82 -3.75 -34.83
C LYS A 274 -9.18 -4.48 -36.13
N ALA A 275 -8.31 -5.39 -36.60
CA ALA A 275 -8.49 -6.11 -37.85
C ALA A 275 -9.43 -7.31 -37.76
N TYR A 276 -9.58 -7.94 -36.58
CA TYR A 276 -10.35 -9.17 -36.42
C TYR A 276 -11.28 -9.11 -35.21
N ARG A 277 -12.45 -9.75 -35.33
CA ARG A 277 -13.34 -10.06 -34.22
C ARG A 277 -12.86 -11.31 -33.48
N HIS A 278 -12.95 -11.31 -32.16
CA HIS A 278 -12.58 -12.45 -31.33
C HIS A 278 -13.79 -13.09 -30.65
N LEU A 279 -13.65 -14.38 -30.31
CA LEU A 279 -14.62 -15.08 -29.46
C LEU A 279 -14.55 -14.52 -28.03
N PRO A 280 -15.66 -14.60 -27.26
CA PRO A 280 -15.66 -14.23 -25.85
C PRO A 280 -14.55 -14.94 -25.05
N LEU A 281 -13.98 -14.26 -24.07
CA LEU A 281 -12.97 -14.85 -23.18
C LEU A 281 -13.55 -15.96 -22.31
N CYS A 282 -12.84 -17.08 -22.21
CA CYS A 282 -13.18 -18.15 -21.27
C CYS A 282 -12.97 -17.67 -19.83
N LYS A 283 -13.95 -17.90 -18.94
CA LYS A 283 -13.86 -17.60 -17.50
C LYS A 283 -12.67 -18.24 -16.77
N TYR A 284 -12.08 -19.29 -17.33
CA TYR A 284 -10.95 -20.02 -16.74
C TYR A 284 -9.62 -19.75 -17.45
N PHE A 285 -9.58 -18.84 -18.42
CA PHE A 285 -8.37 -18.47 -19.19
C PHE A 285 -7.55 -19.70 -19.62
N GLN A 286 -6.23 -19.70 -19.44
CA GLN A 286 -5.38 -20.85 -19.78
C GLN A 286 -5.55 -22.08 -18.86
N LYS A 287 -6.18 -21.94 -17.69
CA LYS A 287 -6.48 -23.03 -16.75
C LYS A 287 -7.73 -23.83 -17.13
N CYS A 288 -8.37 -23.49 -18.24
CA CYS A 288 -9.54 -24.20 -18.74
C CYS A 288 -9.20 -25.65 -19.10
N LEU A 289 -9.76 -26.61 -18.36
CA LEU A 289 -9.51 -28.04 -18.60
C LEU A 289 -9.95 -28.48 -20.01
N GLU A 290 -11.06 -27.92 -20.52
CA GLU A 290 -11.56 -28.19 -21.87
C GLU A 290 -10.60 -27.67 -22.95
N TYR A 291 -9.94 -26.53 -22.71
CA TYR A 291 -8.90 -26.00 -23.59
C TYR A 291 -7.64 -26.86 -23.57
N GLN A 292 -7.19 -27.28 -22.37
CA GLN A 292 -6.04 -28.18 -22.21
C GLN A 292 -6.28 -29.55 -22.84
N LYS A 293 -7.54 -30.00 -22.92
CA LYS A 293 -7.96 -31.23 -23.61
C LYS A 293 -8.22 -31.03 -25.12
N HIS A 294 -8.01 -29.83 -25.66
CA HIS A 294 -8.32 -29.48 -27.05
C HIS A 294 -9.78 -29.78 -27.46
N ALA A 295 -10.74 -29.56 -26.55
CA ALA A 295 -12.16 -29.82 -26.80
C ALA A 295 -12.71 -28.86 -27.86
N LYS A 296 -12.96 -29.38 -29.06
CA LYS A 296 -13.34 -28.60 -30.24
C LYS A 296 -14.60 -27.73 -30.02
N SER A 297 -15.63 -28.29 -29.39
CA SER A 297 -16.91 -27.60 -29.11
C SER A 297 -16.78 -26.42 -28.14
N HIS A 298 -15.74 -26.41 -27.29
CA HIS A 298 -15.45 -25.32 -26.34
C HIS A 298 -14.61 -24.22 -27.00
N CYS A 299 -13.56 -24.61 -27.73
CA CYS A 299 -12.66 -23.68 -28.44
C CYS A 299 -13.32 -22.99 -29.65
N GLU A 300 -14.47 -23.49 -30.12
CA GLU A 300 -15.32 -22.80 -31.10
C GLU A 300 -16.16 -21.67 -30.47
N LYS A 301 -16.31 -21.65 -29.13
CA LYS A 301 -17.13 -20.67 -28.40
C LYS A 301 -16.34 -19.66 -27.59
N PHE A 302 -15.14 -20.02 -27.14
CA PHE A 302 -14.35 -19.19 -26.24
C PHE A 302 -12.89 -19.07 -26.67
N ARG A 303 -12.30 -17.90 -26.43
CA ARG A 303 -10.87 -17.59 -26.56
C ARG A 303 -10.15 -17.73 -25.22
N HIS A 304 -8.90 -18.21 -25.26
CA HIS A 304 -8.11 -18.48 -24.06
C HIS A 304 -6.73 -17.83 -24.14
N TYR A 305 -6.62 -16.56 -23.74
CA TYR A 305 -5.33 -15.87 -23.60
C TYR A 305 -5.18 -15.28 -22.19
N MET A 306 -3.94 -15.07 -21.73
CA MET A 306 -3.68 -14.35 -20.48
C MET A 306 -3.76 -12.84 -20.74
N LEU A 307 -4.51 -12.13 -19.92
CA LEU A 307 -4.62 -10.68 -20.00
C LEU A 307 -3.24 -10.06 -19.75
N GLN A 308 -2.88 -9.03 -20.49
CA GLN A 308 -1.69 -8.25 -20.17
C GLN A 308 -1.93 -7.52 -18.85
N CYS A 309 -0.94 -7.50 -17.96
CA CYS A 309 -1.01 -6.65 -16.78
C CYS A 309 -1.01 -5.18 -17.23
N GLU A 310 -2.02 -4.40 -16.81
CA GLU A 310 -2.16 -2.97 -17.15
C GLU A 310 -0.93 -2.14 -16.72
N PHE A 311 -0.20 -2.60 -15.71
CA PHE A 311 0.97 -1.92 -15.17
C PHE A 311 2.31 -2.43 -15.74
N GLY A 312 2.32 -3.56 -16.48
CA GLY A 312 3.54 -4.13 -17.06
C GLY A 312 4.70 -4.25 -16.05
N ASN A 313 5.83 -3.59 -16.34
CA ASN A 313 7.02 -3.54 -15.47
C ASN A 313 6.82 -2.78 -14.16
N TYR A 314 5.75 -2.00 -14.03
CA TYR A 314 5.43 -1.20 -12.84
C TYR A 314 4.44 -1.91 -11.89
N CYS A 315 4.10 -3.17 -12.17
CA CYS A 315 3.13 -3.93 -11.38
C CYS A 315 3.57 -4.11 -9.92
N ALA A 316 2.82 -3.50 -8.98
CA ALA A 316 3.04 -3.63 -7.53
C ALA A 316 2.48 -4.96 -6.95
N ASN A 317 1.55 -5.62 -7.66
CA ASN A 317 0.96 -6.91 -7.26
C ASN A 317 1.87 -8.12 -7.59
N PHE A 318 3.18 -7.95 -7.56
CA PHE A 318 4.15 -8.97 -8.01
C PHE A 318 4.31 -10.14 -7.02
N HIS A 319 3.83 -10.01 -5.79
CA HIS A 319 3.75 -11.09 -4.81
C HIS A 319 2.36 -11.72 -4.70
N ASP A 320 1.34 -11.15 -5.36
CA ASP A 320 0.02 -11.78 -5.45
C ASP A 320 0.10 -12.92 -6.48
N ARG A 321 0.09 -14.15 -5.95
CA ARG A 321 0.16 -15.36 -6.75
C ARG A 321 -1.00 -15.46 -7.75
N GLN A 322 -2.21 -15.08 -7.35
CA GLN A 322 -3.36 -15.12 -8.23
C GLN A 322 -3.20 -14.09 -9.36
N HIS A 323 -2.65 -12.91 -9.05
CA HIS A 323 -2.34 -11.90 -10.06
C HIS A 323 -1.26 -12.36 -11.05
N ILE A 324 -0.09 -12.79 -10.55
CA ILE A 324 1.03 -13.28 -11.40
C ILE A 324 0.62 -14.48 -12.26
N GLU A 325 -0.25 -15.37 -11.77
CA GLU A 325 -0.72 -16.51 -12.56
C GLU A 325 -1.81 -16.17 -13.59
N ASN A 326 -2.53 -15.05 -13.43
CA ASN A 326 -3.67 -14.70 -14.29
C ASN A 326 -3.32 -13.64 -15.34
N TYR A 327 -2.25 -12.87 -15.13
CA TYR A 327 -1.80 -11.81 -16.02
C TYR A 327 -0.41 -12.10 -16.59
N LYS A 328 -0.17 -11.64 -17.82
CA LYS A 328 1.16 -11.68 -18.44
C LYS A 328 1.93 -10.42 -18.07
N HIS A 329 3.17 -10.59 -17.62
CA HIS A 329 4.11 -9.52 -17.31
C HIS A 329 5.30 -9.55 -18.29
N PRO A 330 5.95 -8.40 -18.53
CA PRO A 330 7.21 -8.30 -19.30
C PRO A 330 8.43 -8.89 -18.59
N PHE A 331 8.34 -9.14 -17.28
CA PHE A 331 9.39 -9.74 -16.46
C PHE A 331 9.10 -11.22 -16.14
N PRO A 332 10.13 -12.04 -15.85
CA PRO A 332 9.93 -13.43 -15.40
C PRO A 332 9.37 -13.50 -13.97
N SER A 333 9.04 -14.70 -13.48
CA SER A 333 8.52 -14.88 -12.12
C SER A 333 9.34 -14.12 -11.07
N PRO A 334 8.72 -13.29 -10.22
CA PRO A 334 9.43 -12.52 -9.20
C PRO A 334 10.13 -13.43 -8.19
N CYS A 335 11.32 -13.02 -7.73
CA CYS A 335 11.98 -13.68 -6.62
C CYS A 335 11.17 -13.47 -5.33
N ILE A 336 10.85 -14.55 -4.60
CA ILE A 336 10.09 -14.50 -3.34
C ILE A 336 10.76 -13.64 -2.25
N LEU A 337 12.09 -13.44 -2.33
CA LEU A 337 12.86 -12.64 -1.37
C LEU A 337 13.03 -11.17 -1.82
N THR A 338 12.51 -10.80 -2.98
CA THR A 338 12.55 -9.41 -3.46
C THR A 338 11.52 -8.55 -2.68
N PRO A 339 11.83 -7.29 -2.31
CA PRO A 339 13.01 -6.51 -2.69
C PRO A 339 14.15 -6.54 -1.66
N TYR A 340 13.90 -6.99 -0.43
CA TYR A 340 14.80 -6.73 0.71
C TYR A 340 15.72 -7.88 1.12
N HIS A 341 15.37 -9.14 0.85
CA HIS A 341 15.99 -10.31 1.48
C HIS A 341 16.76 -11.22 0.52
N CYS A 342 16.83 -10.89 -0.77
CA CYS A 342 17.57 -11.69 -1.75
C CYS A 342 19.08 -11.38 -1.72
N THR A 343 19.86 -12.24 -1.05
CA THR A 343 21.32 -12.12 -0.94
C THR A 343 22.04 -12.27 -2.28
N LEU A 344 21.55 -13.16 -3.16
CA LEU A 344 22.12 -13.37 -4.50
C LEU A 344 22.02 -12.10 -5.36
N HIS A 345 20.86 -11.44 -5.36
CA HIS A 345 20.66 -10.17 -6.07
C HIS A 345 21.44 -9.01 -5.45
N GLU A 346 21.59 -8.99 -4.12
CA GLU A 346 22.46 -8.02 -3.44
C GLU A 346 23.92 -8.18 -3.88
N GLN A 347 24.45 -9.41 -3.92
CA GLN A 347 25.81 -9.69 -4.41
C GLN A 347 25.98 -9.28 -5.88
N PHE A 348 25.00 -9.62 -6.74
CA PHE A 348 25.00 -9.24 -8.15
C PHE A 348 25.07 -7.72 -8.34
N THR A 349 24.22 -6.96 -7.63
CA THR A 349 24.15 -5.49 -7.75
C THR A 349 25.29 -4.74 -7.05
N MET A 350 26.07 -5.41 -6.19
CA MET A 350 27.27 -4.85 -5.57
C MET A 350 28.56 -5.16 -6.34
N ALA A 351 28.52 -6.09 -7.30
CA ALA A 351 29.67 -6.49 -8.10
C ALA A 351 30.21 -5.34 -8.95
N LYS A 352 31.54 -5.20 -9.02
CA LYS A 352 32.20 -4.24 -9.93
C LYS A 352 32.20 -4.73 -11.38
N ASP A 353 32.20 -6.05 -11.59
CA ASP A 353 32.16 -6.70 -12.90
C ASP A 353 31.13 -7.85 -12.86
N PRO A 354 30.03 -7.78 -13.62
CA PRO A 354 29.02 -8.84 -13.70
C PRO A 354 29.58 -10.20 -14.13
N LYS A 355 30.68 -10.22 -14.91
CA LYS A 355 31.30 -11.46 -15.42
C LYS A 355 32.15 -12.19 -14.38
N SER A 356 32.38 -11.59 -13.22
CA SER A 356 33.17 -12.18 -12.12
C SER A 356 32.34 -12.98 -11.11
N GLN A 357 31.03 -13.09 -11.32
CA GLN A 357 30.10 -13.74 -10.40
C GLN A 357 30.01 -15.26 -10.61
N SER A 358 29.58 -15.99 -9.58
CA SER A 358 29.34 -17.43 -9.69
C SER A 358 28.18 -17.75 -10.64
N ASP A 359 28.19 -18.94 -11.23
CA ASP A 359 27.13 -19.41 -12.13
C ASP A 359 25.75 -19.40 -11.46
N GLU A 360 25.70 -19.67 -10.14
CA GLU A 360 24.47 -19.65 -9.35
C GLU A 360 23.82 -18.25 -9.27
N ILE A 361 24.62 -17.21 -9.02
CA ILE A 361 24.12 -15.82 -8.94
C ILE A 361 23.57 -15.37 -10.29
N ASN A 362 24.32 -15.65 -11.36
CA ASN A 362 23.91 -15.32 -12.72
C ASN A 362 22.64 -16.07 -13.11
N TYR A 363 22.57 -17.37 -12.83
CA TYR A 363 21.37 -18.17 -13.09
C TYR A 363 20.16 -17.60 -12.34
N HIS A 364 20.29 -17.30 -11.05
CA HIS A 364 19.19 -16.74 -10.26
C HIS A 364 18.70 -15.40 -10.82
N CYS A 365 19.61 -14.45 -11.07
CA CYS A 365 19.24 -13.11 -11.54
C CYS A 365 18.70 -13.09 -12.98
N LEU A 366 18.99 -14.11 -13.79
CA LEU A 366 18.43 -14.26 -15.15
C LEU A 366 17.04 -14.92 -15.16
N ASN A 367 16.75 -15.79 -14.18
CA ASN A 367 15.50 -16.54 -14.13
C ASN A 367 14.42 -15.90 -13.24
N PHE A 368 14.79 -15.06 -12.28
CA PHE A 368 13.84 -14.41 -11.36
C PHE A 368 13.92 -12.89 -11.44
N ALA A 369 12.75 -12.25 -11.51
CA ALA A 369 12.66 -10.79 -11.52
C ALA A 369 12.89 -10.20 -10.12
N HIS A 370 13.51 -9.03 -10.07
CA HIS A 370 13.74 -8.30 -8.82
C HIS A 370 13.28 -6.85 -8.93
N VAL A 371 12.86 -6.26 -7.80
CA VAL A 371 12.50 -4.84 -7.79
C VAL A 371 13.75 -3.99 -8.04
N CYS A 372 13.64 -3.07 -9.00
CA CYS A 372 14.67 -2.09 -9.30
C CYS A 372 14.94 -1.22 -8.07
N ARG A 373 16.21 -1.06 -7.70
CA ARG A 373 16.60 -0.25 -6.54
C ARG A 373 16.25 1.23 -6.66
N PHE A 374 15.96 1.72 -7.86
CA PHE A 374 15.59 3.12 -8.13
C PHE A 374 14.11 3.30 -8.46
N GLY A 375 13.32 2.22 -8.51
CA GLY A 375 11.89 2.27 -8.82
C GLY A 375 11.60 3.09 -10.07
N ARG A 376 10.75 4.10 -9.93
CA ARG A 376 10.38 5.03 -11.02
C ARG A 376 11.48 5.99 -11.47
N ASN A 377 12.53 6.18 -10.67
CA ASN A 377 13.69 7.03 -11.00
C ASN A 377 14.82 6.25 -11.70
N CYS A 378 14.55 5.02 -12.16
CA CYS A 378 15.53 4.23 -12.89
C CYS A 378 15.87 4.92 -14.22
N THR A 379 17.17 5.17 -14.45
CA THR A 379 17.69 5.75 -15.70
C THR A 379 18.38 4.71 -16.58
N ASP A 380 18.30 3.42 -16.22
CA ASP A 380 18.93 2.34 -16.97
C ASP A 380 18.15 2.10 -18.27
N LYS A 381 18.88 2.00 -19.39
CA LYS A 381 18.32 1.80 -20.73
C LYS A 381 18.64 0.42 -21.30
N ASP A 382 19.33 -0.45 -20.55
CA ASP A 382 19.63 -1.81 -20.97
C ASP A 382 18.35 -2.64 -21.11
N SER A 383 18.15 -3.29 -22.27
CA SER A 383 16.98 -4.12 -22.52
C SER A 383 16.87 -5.29 -21.54
N LEU A 384 18.00 -5.89 -21.15
CA LEU A 384 18.01 -6.99 -20.19
C LEU A 384 17.57 -6.52 -18.81
N HIS A 385 17.93 -5.30 -18.40
CA HIS A 385 17.45 -4.73 -17.13
C HIS A 385 15.92 -4.59 -17.14
N TRP A 386 15.35 -4.07 -18.23
CA TRP A 386 13.89 -3.90 -18.39
C TRP A 386 13.13 -5.22 -18.51
N GLU A 387 13.74 -6.29 -19.02
CA GLU A 387 13.15 -7.63 -19.07
C GLU A 387 13.24 -8.39 -17.73
N LYS A 388 14.08 -7.93 -16.79
CA LYS A 388 14.38 -8.66 -15.54
C LYS A 388 14.06 -7.88 -14.26
N SER A 389 13.58 -6.65 -14.38
CA SER A 389 13.34 -5.77 -13.24
C SER A 389 11.89 -5.31 -13.12
N ILE A 390 11.48 -5.07 -11.87
CA ILE A 390 10.16 -4.53 -11.52
C ILE A 390 10.35 -3.11 -11.00
N HIS A 391 9.78 -2.10 -11.65
CA HIS A 391 9.98 -0.68 -11.35
C HIS A 391 8.82 -0.14 -10.52
N VAL A 392 8.66 -0.63 -9.29
CA VAL A 392 7.55 -0.20 -8.42
C VAL A 392 7.59 1.32 -8.17
N PRO A 393 6.54 2.08 -8.54
CA PRO A 393 6.53 3.54 -8.36
C PRO A 393 6.11 3.91 -6.93
N ARG A 394 7.01 4.54 -6.15
CA ARG A 394 6.61 5.21 -4.90
C ARG A 394 6.23 6.68 -5.14
N CYS A 395 5.56 7.26 -4.15
CA CYS A 395 5.30 8.70 -4.13
C CYS A 395 6.60 9.51 -4.08
N LEU A 396 6.68 10.57 -4.87
CA LEU A 396 7.81 11.49 -4.85
C LEU A 396 7.75 12.36 -3.59
N CYS A 397 8.90 12.56 -2.93
CA CYS A 397 8.98 13.51 -1.84
C CYS A 397 8.79 14.94 -2.38
N SER A 398 7.83 15.68 -1.83
CA SER A 398 7.52 17.07 -2.23
C SER A 398 8.68 18.05 -2.07
N TYR A 399 9.67 17.72 -1.23
CA TYR A 399 10.87 18.55 -0.98
C TYR A 399 12.11 18.09 -1.78
N GLY A 400 12.03 16.98 -2.52
CA GLY A 400 13.11 16.45 -3.35
C GLY A 400 14.46 16.36 -2.62
N ASN A 401 15.51 16.95 -3.19
CA ASN A 401 16.87 16.94 -2.63
C ASN A 401 17.07 17.88 -1.42
N LYS A 402 16.12 18.80 -1.16
CA LYS A 402 16.16 19.75 -0.04
C LYS A 402 15.40 19.25 1.19
N CYS A 403 14.97 17.99 1.18
CA CYS A 403 14.20 17.42 2.28
C CYS A 403 15.02 17.41 3.58
N ALA A 404 14.46 17.95 4.66
CA ALA A 404 15.08 17.90 5.98
C ALA A 404 15.01 16.49 6.62
N LYS A 405 14.19 15.59 6.07
CA LYS A 405 13.90 14.25 6.60
C LYS A 405 14.78 13.14 6.01
N LEU A 406 15.89 13.48 5.34
CA LEU A 406 16.79 12.50 4.70
C LEU A 406 17.53 11.57 5.68
N ILE A 407 17.50 11.86 6.98
CA ILE A 407 18.07 10.99 8.02
C ILE A 407 17.03 10.05 8.65
N GLN A 408 15.75 10.14 8.25
CA GLN A 408 14.66 9.33 8.78
C GLN A 408 14.42 8.12 7.88
N GLU A 409 14.71 6.92 8.37
CA GLU A 409 14.64 5.67 7.59
C GLU A 409 13.23 5.39 7.05
N ASP A 410 12.19 5.49 7.88
CA ASP A 410 10.79 5.31 7.46
C ASP A 410 10.33 6.31 6.39
N HIS A 411 10.82 7.56 6.43
CA HIS A 411 10.56 8.53 5.35
C HIS A 411 11.19 8.08 4.04
N LEU A 412 12.47 7.71 4.05
CA LEU A 412 13.18 7.21 2.87
C LEU A 412 12.62 5.86 2.36
N ASN A 413 12.01 5.06 3.24
CA ASN A 413 11.34 3.81 2.86
C ASN A 413 9.96 4.07 2.24
N SER A 414 9.34 5.22 2.53
CA SER A 414 8.00 5.57 2.05
C SER A 414 8.00 6.43 0.78
N PHE A 415 9.02 7.26 0.57
CA PHE A 415 9.06 8.24 -0.52
C PHE A 415 10.30 8.06 -1.42
N THR A 416 10.11 8.31 -2.71
CA THR A 416 11.19 8.38 -3.70
C THR A 416 11.85 9.76 -3.66
N HIS A 417 13.19 9.76 -3.68
CA HIS A 417 14.02 10.96 -3.81
C HIS A 417 14.91 10.87 -5.06
N PRO A 418 15.26 12.01 -5.70
CA PRO A 418 16.25 11.99 -6.76
C PRO A 418 17.61 11.51 -6.25
N ASN A 419 18.28 10.63 -7.02
CA ASN A 419 19.62 10.09 -6.72
C ASN A 419 19.75 9.29 -5.41
N ILE A 420 18.65 8.92 -4.77
CA ILE A 420 18.62 8.00 -3.62
C ILE A 420 17.89 6.74 -4.07
N ARG A 421 18.43 5.58 -3.70
CA ARG A 421 17.78 4.31 -4.00
C ARG A 421 16.54 4.15 -3.14
N ASP A 422 15.44 3.74 -3.75
CA ASP A 422 14.24 3.29 -3.05
C ASP A 422 14.57 2.03 -2.21
N ILE A 423 15.35 1.10 -2.77
CA ILE A 423 15.84 -0.10 -2.08
C ILE A 423 17.35 0.02 -1.83
N ARG A 424 17.70 0.50 -0.63
CA ARG A 424 19.08 0.67 -0.15
C ARG A 424 19.66 -0.62 0.41
N PHE A 425 20.98 -0.78 0.32
CA PHE A 425 21.72 -1.91 0.90
C PHE A 425 21.75 -1.86 2.42
N LEU A 426 21.91 -3.00 3.08
CA LEU A 426 22.05 -3.02 4.53
C LEU A 426 23.44 -2.51 4.96
N CYS A 427 23.49 -1.53 5.86
CA CYS A 427 24.76 -1.03 6.40
C CYS A 427 25.38 -2.05 7.36
N LYS A 428 26.66 -2.38 7.16
CA LYS A 428 27.43 -3.28 8.07
C LYS A 428 27.56 -2.76 9.50
N HIS A 429 27.48 -1.44 9.69
CA HIS A 429 27.61 -0.80 11.00
C HIS A 429 26.26 -0.47 11.66
N ALA A 430 25.13 -0.83 11.02
CA ALA A 430 23.77 -0.64 11.53
C ALA A 430 23.53 0.74 12.19
N ASP A 431 22.98 0.76 13.39
CA ASP A 431 22.71 1.96 14.18
C ASP A 431 23.97 2.75 14.58
N LYS A 432 25.10 2.07 14.80
CA LYS A 432 26.40 2.61 15.23
C LYS A 432 27.22 3.21 14.07
N CYS A 433 26.62 3.39 12.89
CA CYS A 433 27.30 3.94 11.73
C CYS A 433 27.57 5.47 11.87
N TYR A 434 28.84 5.87 11.81
CA TYR A 434 29.25 7.28 11.85
C TYR A 434 28.90 8.07 10.58
N GLU A 435 28.68 7.40 9.45
CA GLU A 435 28.37 8.01 8.16
C GLU A 435 26.85 8.22 7.92
N ARG A 436 26.00 8.01 8.93
CA ARG A 436 24.54 8.13 8.82
C ARG A 436 24.03 9.47 8.31
N ARG A 437 24.82 10.54 8.46
CA ARG A 437 24.48 11.89 7.98
C ARG A 437 25.14 12.24 6.65
N ASN A 438 25.99 11.36 6.11
CA ASN A 438 26.68 11.58 4.85
C ASN A 438 25.72 11.30 3.67
N PRO A 439 25.41 12.28 2.81
CA PRO A 439 24.48 12.09 1.70
C PRO A 439 24.88 10.96 0.73
N LYS A 440 26.19 10.75 0.51
CA LYS A 440 26.67 9.66 -0.36
C LYS A 440 26.40 8.29 0.25
N HIS A 441 26.52 8.17 1.57
CA HIS A 441 26.21 6.95 2.30
C HIS A 441 24.71 6.67 2.31
N LEU A 442 23.91 7.69 2.66
CA LEU A 442 22.43 7.63 2.68
C LEU A 442 21.83 7.23 1.32
N SER A 443 22.43 7.66 0.21
CA SER A 443 21.97 7.29 -1.14
C SER A 443 22.05 5.78 -1.43
N LYS A 444 22.88 5.04 -0.66
CA LYS A 444 23.19 3.63 -0.91
C LYS A 444 22.77 2.70 0.21
N PHE A 445 22.85 3.13 1.47
CA PHE A 445 22.70 2.26 2.63
C PHE A 445 21.51 2.66 3.51
N ARG A 446 20.79 1.65 3.99
CA ARG A 446 19.81 1.72 5.08
C ARG A 446 20.43 1.13 6.34
N HIS A 447 19.96 1.58 7.49
CA HIS A 447 20.44 1.12 8.78
C HIS A 447 19.38 0.30 9.50
N ILE A 448 19.77 -0.86 10.00
CA ILE A 448 18.91 -1.65 10.90
C ILE A 448 18.67 -0.83 12.17
N ILE A 449 17.45 -0.86 12.67
CA ILE A 449 17.16 -0.42 14.03
C ILE A 449 17.48 -1.61 14.96
N THR A 450 18.69 -1.65 15.50
CA THR A 450 19.00 -2.53 16.63
C THR A 450 18.36 -1.93 17.86
N PHE A 451 17.22 -2.50 18.26
CA PHE A 451 16.53 -2.07 19.46
C PHE A 451 17.28 -2.56 20.70
N GLU A 452 18.34 -1.84 21.07
CA GLU A 452 19.04 -1.97 22.36
C GLU A 452 18.55 -0.93 23.39
N ASP A 453 17.51 -0.12 23.06
CA ASP A 453 17.34 1.18 23.73
C ASP A 453 16.16 1.33 24.71
N SER A 454 15.16 0.44 24.74
CA SER A 454 14.06 0.58 25.70
C SER A 454 13.60 -0.77 26.26
N GLY A 455 14.08 -1.08 27.46
CA GLY A 455 13.81 -2.31 28.16
C GLY A 455 12.34 -2.51 28.47
N VAL A 456 12.03 -3.70 28.97
CA VAL A 456 10.68 -4.01 29.45
C VAL A 456 10.40 -3.17 30.69
N VAL A 457 9.50 -2.21 30.55
CA VAL A 457 8.88 -1.51 31.68
C VAL A 457 7.78 -2.42 32.19
N ARG A 458 7.81 -2.74 33.49
CA ARG A 458 6.80 -3.60 34.07
C ARG A 458 5.46 -2.87 34.15
N TYR A 459 4.43 -3.49 33.60
CA TYR A 459 3.07 -2.99 33.62
C TYR A 459 2.33 -3.43 34.89
N TYR A 460 1.70 -2.47 35.56
CA TYR A 460 0.94 -2.64 36.80
C TYR A 460 -0.52 -2.18 36.69
N ASN A 461 -0.94 -1.69 35.51
CA ASN A 461 -2.29 -1.17 35.26
C ASN A 461 -2.68 -0.07 36.27
N LEU A 462 -1.77 0.88 36.50
CA LEU A 462 -1.91 1.95 37.49
C LEU A 462 -3.08 2.90 37.17
N ASN A 463 -3.52 2.93 35.91
CA ASN A 463 -4.55 3.82 35.38
C ASN A 463 -5.90 3.14 35.13
N LYS A 464 -6.14 1.92 35.64
CA LYS A 464 -7.33 1.08 35.35
C LYS A 464 -8.70 1.79 35.35
N ASN A 465 -8.87 2.82 36.18
CA ASN A 465 -10.14 3.52 36.39
C ASN A 465 -10.13 4.98 35.92
N ILE A 466 -9.20 5.37 35.05
CA ILE A 466 -9.08 6.75 34.57
C ILE A 466 -9.58 6.83 33.13
N ASP A 467 -10.53 7.74 32.88
CA ASP A 467 -10.98 8.08 31.55
C ASP A 467 -10.23 9.31 31.05
N PHE A 468 -9.10 9.09 30.36
CA PHE A 468 -8.27 10.19 29.89
C PHE A 468 -8.95 11.03 28.78
N VAL A 469 -9.84 10.44 27.98
CA VAL A 469 -10.58 11.15 26.93
C VAL A 469 -11.57 12.13 27.57
N GLN A 470 -12.36 11.65 28.53
CA GLN A 470 -13.30 12.49 29.26
C GLN A 470 -12.58 13.56 30.08
N ASN A 471 -11.48 13.21 30.76
CA ASN A 471 -10.66 14.18 31.48
C ASN A 471 -10.13 15.29 30.56
N GLN A 472 -9.62 14.93 29.37
CA GLN A 472 -9.13 15.88 28.39
C GLN A 472 -10.22 16.84 27.94
N LYS A 473 -11.40 16.31 27.60
CA LYS A 473 -12.57 17.11 27.24
C LYS A 473 -12.96 18.09 28.36
N ASP A 474 -13.14 17.56 29.57
CA ASP A 474 -13.57 18.36 30.72
C ASP A 474 -12.56 19.47 31.06
N ASN A 475 -11.25 19.19 30.93
CA ASN A 475 -10.20 20.18 31.11
C ASN A 475 -10.34 21.32 30.08
N ILE A 476 -10.49 20.98 28.79
CA ILE A 476 -10.66 21.96 27.71
C ILE A 476 -11.91 22.82 27.94
N GLU A 477 -13.05 22.19 28.24
CA GLU A 477 -14.32 22.87 28.44
C GLU A 477 -14.29 23.82 29.65
N ARG A 478 -13.68 23.39 30.77
CA ARG A 478 -13.50 24.24 31.97
C ARG A 478 -12.73 25.52 31.64
N VAL A 479 -11.61 25.40 30.94
CA VAL A 479 -10.76 26.55 30.58
C VAL A 479 -11.51 27.48 29.62
N ILE A 480 -12.10 26.95 28.54
CA ILE A 480 -12.86 27.75 27.56
C ILE A 480 -14.04 28.46 28.22
N HIS A 481 -14.79 27.77 29.08
CA HIS A 481 -15.93 28.35 29.78
C HIS A 481 -15.49 29.52 30.67
N PHE A 482 -14.40 29.34 31.43
CA PHE A 482 -13.85 30.39 32.28
C PHE A 482 -13.36 31.61 31.49
N ILE A 483 -12.62 31.39 30.40
CA ILE A 483 -12.14 32.45 29.49
C ILE A 483 -13.31 33.28 28.95
N LYS A 484 -14.38 32.62 28.51
CA LYS A 484 -15.61 33.28 28.02
C LYS A 484 -16.29 34.08 29.12
N LYS A 485 -16.43 33.51 30.32
CA LYS A 485 -17.05 34.16 31.49
C LYS A 485 -16.28 35.40 31.92
N GLU A 486 -14.95 35.32 31.97
CA GLU A 486 -14.06 36.41 32.38
C GLU A 486 -13.75 37.42 31.26
N LYS A 487 -14.31 37.20 30.05
CA LYS A 487 -14.14 38.08 28.87
C LYS A 487 -12.68 38.33 28.51
N TRP A 488 -11.86 37.29 28.53
CA TRP A 488 -10.46 37.41 28.10
C TRP A 488 -10.37 37.65 26.59
N GLU A 489 -9.30 38.32 26.16
CA GLU A 489 -9.00 38.49 24.74
C GLU A 489 -8.78 37.11 24.08
N ALA A 490 -9.48 36.86 22.96
CA ALA A 490 -9.40 35.61 22.21
C ALA A 490 -8.08 35.48 21.42
N LEU A 491 -7.78 34.25 20.97
CA LEU A 491 -6.63 33.96 20.12
C LEU A 491 -6.73 34.73 18.80
N LYS A 492 -5.67 35.48 18.43
CA LYS A 492 -5.63 36.32 17.21
C LYS A 492 -6.00 35.57 15.93
N ASN A 493 -5.63 34.29 15.83
CA ASN A 493 -5.84 33.46 14.65
C ASN A 493 -6.87 32.33 14.89
N GLY A 494 -7.61 32.38 16.00
CA GLY A 494 -8.59 31.33 16.36
C GLY A 494 -8.00 30.00 16.84
N SER A 495 -6.69 29.77 16.73
CA SER A 495 -6.00 28.54 17.15
C SER A 495 -4.74 28.80 17.97
N ILE A 496 -4.30 27.79 18.72
CA ILE A 496 -3.06 27.84 19.51
C ILE A 496 -1.86 27.84 18.55
N PRO A 497 -0.85 28.70 18.76
CA PRO A 497 0.37 28.71 17.94
C PRO A 497 1.05 27.33 17.82
N GLN A 498 1.37 26.93 16.59
CA GLN A 498 1.91 25.59 16.29
C GLN A 498 3.24 25.30 17.01
N ASN A 499 4.10 26.31 17.16
CA ASN A 499 5.36 26.18 17.90
C ASN A 499 5.17 25.82 19.39
N ILE A 500 4.03 26.17 20.01
CA ILE A 500 3.71 25.75 21.39
C ILE A 500 3.33 24.28 21.40
N ILE A 501 2.51 23.84 20.45
CA ILE A 501 2.12 22.44 20.29
C ILE A 501 3.35 21.57 20.05
N ASP A 502 4.22 21.97 19.14
CA ASP A 502 5.44 21.24 18.81
C ASP A 502 6.40 21.20 20.00
N TRP A 503 6.54 22.30 20.73
CA TRP A 503 7.32 22.31 21.98
C TRP A 503 6.78 21.30 23.00
N ILE A 504 5.46 21.20 23.22
CA ILE A 504 4.88 20.20 24.14
C ILE A 504 5.19 18.76 23.73
N ARG A 505 5.35 18.50 22.41
CA ARG A 505 5.75 17.19 21.89
C ARG A 505 7.21 16.86 22.18
N THR A 506 8.08 17.86 22.33
CA THR A 506 9.53 17.66 22.56
C THR A 506 9.94 17.62 24.02
N VAL A 507 9.18 18.26 24.92
CA VAL A 507 9.52 18.38 26.34
C VAL A 507 9.65 17.01 27.02
N GLN A 508 10.73 16.78 27.76
CA GLN A 508 11.00 15.50 28.43
C GLN A 508 10.70 15.52 29.94
N PRO A 509 10.38 14.37 30.55
CA PRO A 509 10.32 14.26 32.00
C PRO A 509 11.71 14.39 32.63
N VAL A 510 11.84 15.25 33.65
CA VAL A 510 13.07 15.53 34.37
C VAL A 510 12.88 15.26 35.87
N HIS A 511 13.63 14.30 36.39
CA HIS A 511 13.69 13.96 37.80
C HIS A 511 14.95 14.53 38.45
N ARG A 512 14.87 14.82 39.76
CA ARG A 512 16.02 15.25 40.57
C ARG A 512 16.16 14.34 41.77
N CYS A 513 17.39 13.98 42.09
CA CYS A 513 17.68 13.10 43.22
C CYS A 513 19.00 13.45 43.90
N LYS A 514 19.17 12.92 45.12
CA LYS A 514 20.41 12.98 45.90
C LYS A 514 21.40 11.89 45.47
N PRO A 515 22.71 12.04 45.78
CA PRO A 515 23.74 11.07 45.41
C PRO A 515 23.45 9.65 45.90
N GLU A 516 22.93 9.49 47.12
CA GLU A 516 22.62 8.18 47.70
C GLU A 516 21.46 7.50 46.96
N THR A 517 20.46 8.27 46.56
CA THR A 517 19.35 7.77 45.74
C THR A 517 19.83 7.38 44.34
N PHE A 518 20.71 8.18 43.74
CA PHE A 518 21.28 7.87 42.43
C PHE A 518 22.14 6.61 42.45
N GLU A 519 22.97 6.43 43.48
CA GLU A 519 23.75 5.20 43.69
C GLU A 519 22.83 3.97 43.82
N SER A 520 21.73 4.09 44.57
CA SER A 520 20.74 3.02 44.66
C SER A 520 20.06 2.71 43.31
N ILE A 521 19.71 3.72 42.53
CA ILE A 521 19.17 3.55 41.16
C ILE A 521 20.12 2.71 40.29
N LEU A 522 21.43 2.98 40.36
CA LEU A 522 22.45 2.24 39.61
C LEU A 522 22.56 0.78 40.06
N LEU A 523 22.57 0.54 41.37
CA LEU A 523 22.74 -0.80 41.95
C LEU A 523 21.50 -1.69 41.73
N HIS A 524 20.30 -1.13 41.78
CA HIS A 524 19.07 -1.87 41.47
C HIS A 524 18.81 -2.00 39.96
N GLY A 525 19.47 -1.18 39.14
CA GLY A 525 19.33 -1.21 37.68
C GLY A 525 18.03 -0.58 37.16
N HIS A 526 17.35 0.22 37.96
CA HIS A 526 16.13 0.94 37.58
C HIS A 526 15.82 2.12 38.50
N VAL A 527 15.16 3.15 37.97
CA VAL A 527 14.47 4.16 38.78
C VAL A 527 13.17 3.55 39.30
N MET A 528 12.81 3.86 40.54
CA MET A 528 11.70 3.20 41.23
C MET A 528 10.81 4.18 41.98
N SER A 529 9.51 3.88 42.06
CA SER A 529 8.55 4.64 42.84
C SER A 529 8.80 4.56 44.34
N ARG A 530 8.20 5.47 45.11
CA ARG A 530 8.27 5.42 46.59
C ARG A 530 7.65 4.13 47.16
N ASP A 531 6.55 3.64 46.58
CA ASP A 531 5.90 2.40 47.00
C ASP A 531 6.84 1.20 46.86
N HIS A 532 7.56 1.11 45.73
CA HIS A 532 8.56 0.07 45.52
C HIS A 532 9.72 0.19 46.51
N MET A 533 10.19 1.41 46.76
CA MET A 533 11.22 1.66 47.77
C MET A 533 10.79 1.14 49.15
N GLU A 534 9.56 1.43 49.61
CA GLU A 534 9.09 0.94 50.91
C GLU A 534 9.01 -0.60 51.01
N GLN A 535 8.73 -1.29 49.89
CA GLN A 535 8.72 -2.76 49.86
C GLN A 535 10.13 -3.36 50.05
N LEU A 536 11.20 -2.62 49.75
CA LEU A 536 12.60 -3.06 49.97
C LEU A 536 12.97 -3.19 51.46
N ARG A 537 12.06 -2.84 52.40
CA ARG A 537 12.23 -3.16 53.82
C ARG A 537 12.02 -4.65 54.13
N ASP A 538 11.31 -5.38 53.28
CA ASP A 538 11.06 -6.81 53.45
C ASP A 538 12.19 -7.63 52.80
N PRO A 539 12.97 -8.42 53.58
CA PRO A 539 14.00 -9.30 53.05
C PRO A 539 13.51 -10.25 51.94
N ARG A 540 12.24 -10.70 51.99
CA ARG A 540 11.66 -11.54 50.94
C ARG A 540 11.51 -10.80 49.63
N PHE A 541 11.10 -9.53 49.71
CA PHE A 541 10.94 -8.67 48.55
C PHE A 541 12.29 -8.31 47.94
N VAL A 542 13.30 -8.00 48.76
CA VAL A 542 14.68 -7.76 48.29
C VAL A 542 15.23 -8.99 47.59
N ALA A 543 15.06 -10.19 48.16
CA ALA A 543 15.49 -11.43 47.52
C ALA A 543 14.82 -11.65 46.14
N HIS A 544 13.53 -11.29 46.04
CA HIS A 544 12.82 -11.31 44.76
C HIS A 544 13.36 -10.26 43.78
N ALA A 545 13.63 -9.03 44.21
CA ALA A 545 14.21 -7.98 43.38
C ALA A 545 15.60 -8.37 42.83
N VAL A 546 16.46 -8.95 43.68
CA VAL A 546 17.78 -9.48 43.30
C VAL A 546 17.63 -10.57 42.23
N LEU A 547 16.74 -11.54 42.43
CA LEU A 547 16.54 -12.63 41.46
C LEU A 547 16.18 -12.11 40.06
N HIS A 548 15.47 -10.98 39.98
CA HIS A 548 15.07 -10.36 38.72
C HIS A 548 16.05 -9.31 38.18
N HIS A 549 17.18 -9.07 38.86
CA HIS A 549 18.21 -8.11 38.44
C HIS A 549 18.85 -8.51 37.10
N SER A 550 19.19 -7.51 36.29
CA SER A 550 19.66 -7.70 34.91
C SER A 550 20.95 -8.54 34.82
N GLN A 551 21.83 -8.44 35.81
CA GLN A 551 23.06 -9.24 35.88
C GLN A 551 22.78 -10.73 36.14
N LEU A 552 21.81 -11.06 37.01
CA LEU A 552 21.43 -12.45 37.28
C LEU A 552 20.64 -13.06 36.14
N ARG A 553 19.75 -12.30 35.47
CA ARG A 553 18.96 -12.80 34.32
C ARG A 553 19.81 -13.35 33.16
N ARG A 554 21.10 -13.01 33.09
CA ARG A 554 22.04 -13.54 32.07
C ARG A 554 22.46 -14.99 32.33
N ILE A 555 22.28 -15.48 33.55
CA ILE A 555 22.62 -16.86 33.94
C ILE A 555 21.58 -17.82 33.33
N LYS A 556 22.01 -18.61 32.34
CA LYS A 556 21.14 -19.46 31.51
C LYS A 556 20.27 -20.43 32.32
N TYR A 557 20.84 -21.03 33.37
CA TYR A 557 20.17 -22.04 34.20
C TYR A 557 19.06 -21.48 35.10
N LEU A 558 19.05 -20.16 35.39
CA LEU A 558 17.98 -19.52 36.15
C LEU A 558 16.63 -19.50 35.41
N LYS A 559 16.60 -19.86 34.12
CA LYS A 559 15.34 -20.06 33.38
C LYS A 559 14.62 -21.35 33.79
N GLN A 560 15.30 -22.29 34.45
CA GLN A 560 14.69 -23.53 34.93
C GLN A 560 14.05 -23.31 36.30
N LYS A 561 12.76 -23.65 36.44
CA LYS A 561 11.97 -23.42 37.68
C LYS A 561 12.66 -23.94 38.96
N LYS A 562 13.28 -25.12 38.89
CA LYS A 562 13.94 -25.74 40.05
C LYS A 562 15.19 -24.97 40.48
N CYS A 563 16.09 -24.69 39.54
CA CYS A 563 17.31 -23.92 39.82
C CYS A 563 16.98 -22.49 40.29
N ALA A 564 15.98 -21.84 39.69
CA ALA A 564 15.51 -20.53 40.12
C ALA A 564 15.02 -20.52 41.57
N GLN A 565 14.32 -21.57 42.00
CA GLN A 565 13.85 -21.72 43.37
C GLN A 565 15.00 -21.93 44.35
N ASP A 566 15.96 -22.81 44.03
CA ASP A 566 17.15 -23.06 44.86
C ASP A 566 17.99 -21.78 45.01
N VAL A 567 18.17 -21.02 43.93
CA VAL A 567 18.88 -19.72 43.94
C VAL A 567 18.10 -18.67 44.72
N LYS A 568 16.77 -18.61 44.59
CA LYS A 568 15.93 -17.69 45.37
C LYS A 568 16.08 -17.92 46.87
N GLU A 569 16.12 -19.18 47.30
CA GLU A 569 16.34 -19.53 48.71
C GLU A 569 17.76 -19.19 49.18
N TYR A 570 18.77 -19.41 48.34
CA TYR A 570 20.15 -19.00 48.63
C TYR A 570 20.28 -17.48 48.79
N ILE A 571 19.72 -16.71 47.84
CA ILE A 571 19.66 -15.25 47.90
C ILE A 571 18.94 -14.79 49.17
N TYR A 572 17.79 -15.39 49.50
CA TYR A 572 17.02 -14.99 50.68
C TYR A 572 17.80 -15.14 51.98
N GLU A 573 18.57 -16.22 52.14
CA GLU A 573 19.41 -16.40 53.32
C GLU A 573 20.60 -15.41 53.36
N LEU A 574 21.19 -15.08 52.21
CA LEU A 574 22.20 -14.01 52.10
C LEU A 574 21.63 -12.63 52.48
N VAL A 575 20.44 -12.30 51.95
CA VAL A 575 19.75 -11.03 52.23
C VAL A 575 19.49 -10.90 53.72
N LYS A 576 18.90 -11.92 54.36
CA LYS A 576 18.65 -11.88 55.80
C LYS A 576 19.92 -11.74 56.63
N GLU A 577 21.02 -12.40 56.24
CA GLU A 577 22.32 -12.23 56.90
C GLU A 577 22.75 -10.77 56.92
N GLU A 578 22.61 -10.05 55.80
CA GLU A 578 22.94 -8.62 55.71
C GLU A 578 21.98 -7.72 56.50
N PHE A 579 20.68 -8.03 56.52
CA PHE A 579 19.71 -7.29 57.35
C PHE A 579 20.00 -7.41 58.85
N GLU A 580 20.42 -8.59 59.31
CA GLU A 580 20.74 -8.83 60.74
C GLU A 580 22.04 -8.15 61.19
N LYS A 581 23.01 -7.94 60.29
CA LYS A 581 24.26 -7.19 60.58
C LYS A 581 24.00 -5.72 60.96
N GLN A 582 22.81 -5.19 60.66
CA GLN A 582 22.44 -3.79 60.87
C GLN A 582 21.58 -3.55 62.11
N VAL A 583 21.22 -4.59 62.88
CA VAL A 583 20.55 -4.43 64.17
C VAL A 583 21.59 -3.96 65.20
N PRO A 584 21.44 -2.76 65.81
CA PRO A 584 22.37 -2.32 66.85
C PRO A 584 22.24 -3.21 68.09
N ASP A 585 23.38 -3.68 68.60
CA ASP A 585 23.51 -4.04 70.01
C ASP A 585 23.37 -2.72 70.80
N ASP A 586 22.15 -2.32 71.18
CA ASP A 586 22.04 -1.28 72.21
C ASP A 586 20.91 -1.47 73.21
N LYS A 587 21.33 -1.37 74.47
CA LYS A 587 20.53 -1.43 75.68
C LYS A 587 20.11 -0.01 76.01
N SER A 588 18.95 0.48 75.57
CA SER A 588 18.20 1.54 76.29
C SER A 588 16.89 1.94 75.59
N SER A 589 15.79 1.92 76.37
CA SER A 589 14.53 2.70 76.29
C SER A 589 13.88 2.94 74.91
N ASP A 590 12.63 2.55 74.62
CA ASP A 590 11.43 2.63 75.46
C ASP A 590 10.44 1.48 75.18
N ALA A 591 9.82 1.03 76.26
CA ALA A 591 8.94 -0.11 76.30
C ALA A 591 7.51 0.26 75.86
N THR A 592 7.02 -0.33 74.77
CA THR A 592 5.75 -1.08 74.82
C THR A 592 5.59 -2.02 73.64
N THR A 593 5.38 -3.31 73.95
CA THR A 593 4.90 -4.38 73.07
C THR A 593 5.94 -5.20 72.29
N ILE A 594 6.84 -5.91 72.98
CA ILE A 594 7.29 -7.24 72.53
C ILE A 594 7.44 -8.15 73.76
N MET A 595 6.54 -9.13 73.89
CA MET A 595 6.74 -10.30 74.74
C MET A 595 7.62 -11.32 74.02
N THR A 596 8.52 -11.93 74.81
CA THR A 596 9.21 -13.22 74.59
C THR A 596 10.18 -13.33 73.41
N THR A 597 11.49 -13.17 73.67
CA THR A 597 12.50 -14.27 73.79
C THR A 597 13.91 -13.70 73.58
N SER A 598 14.63 -13.45 74.67
CA SER A 598 16.01 -12.97 74.71
C SER A 598 16.99 -14.08 75.09
N SER A 599 17.09 -15.14 74.26
CA SER A 599 18.09 -16.21 74.44
C SER A 599 18.54 -16.95 73.16
N SER A 600 18.19 -16.51 71.93
CA SER A 600 18.40 -17.29 70.70
C SER A 600 19.21 -16.61 69.58
N TYR A 601 19.84 -15.46 69.84
CA TYR A 601 20.46 -14.68 68.76
C TYR A 601 21.80 -15.28 68.26
N ILE A 602 22.58 -15.90 69.16
CA ILE A 602 23.90 -16.46 68.82
C ILE A 602 23.78 -17.81 68.07
N ASP A 603 22.74 -18.61 68.35
CA ASP A 603 22.48 -19.89 67.67
C ASP A 603 21.98 -19.73 66.21
N ASN A 604 21.38 -18.58 65.87
CA ASN A 604 20.82 -18.35 64.53
C ASN A 604 21.87 -17.98 63.46
N ALA A 605 22.93 -17.24 63.82
CA ALA A 605 23.95 -16.80 62.87
C ALA A 605 24.85 -17.94 62.38
N ALA A 606 25.28 -18.83 63.30
CA ALA A 606 26.09 -20.00 62.96
C ALA A 606 25.29 -21.01 62.11
N TYR A 607 24.02 -21.27 62.48
CA TYR A 607 23.11 -22.10 61.70
C TYR A 607 22.87 -21.55 60.29
N ARG A 608 22.70 -20.22 60.15
CA ARG A 608 22.51 -19.59 58.84
C ARG A 608 23.74 -19.66 57.96
N LYS A 609 24.94 -19.47 58.54
CA LYS A 609 26.20 -19.63 57.80
C LYS A 609 26.37 -21.06 57.28
N GLN A 610 25.95 -22.06 58.06
CA GLN A 610 25.90 -23.45 57.63
C GLN A 610 24.86 -23.68 56.51
N LEU A 611 23.69 -23.05 56.62
CA LEU A 611 22.63 -23.13 55.60
C LEU A 611 23.06 -22.50 54.27
N ILE A 612 23.66 -21.31 54.29
CA ILE A 612 24.22 -20.63 53.11
C ILE A 612 25.28 -21.53 52.46
N THR A 613 26.21 -22.09 53.24
CA THR A 613 27.26 -22.99 52.73
C THR A 613 26.67 -24.25 52.11
N SER A 614 25.65 -24.85 52.74
CA SER A 614 24.98 -26.05 52.21
C SER A 614 24.28 -25.78 50.87
N LYS A 615 23.62 -24.62 50.74
CA LYS A 615 22.95 -24.20 49.50
C LYS A 615 23.96 -23.83 48.42
N GLU A 616 25.08 -23.22 48.78
CA GLU A 616 26.19 -22.93 47.85
C GLU A 616 26.78 -24.23 47.26
N VAL A 617 26.94 -25.28 48.07
CA VAL A 617 27.37 -26.61 47.61
C VAL A 617 26.34 -27.20 46.63
N ILE A 618 25.05 -27.14 46.94
CA ILE A 618 24.00 -27.63 46.04
C ILE A 618 24.03 -26.89 44.69
N LEU A 619 24.18 -25.56 44.72
CA LEU A 619 24.26 -24.74 43.52
C LEU A 619 25.54 -24.99 42.73
N SER A 620 26.65 -25.36 43.37
CA SER A 620 27.93 -25.65 42.70
C SER A 620 27.89 -26.87 41.77
N TYR A 621 26.90 -27.74 41.92
CA TYR A 621 26.65 -28.85 40.98
C TYR A 621 25.97 -28.39 39.68
N ILE A 622 25.41 -27.19 39.63
CA ILE A 622 24.58 -26.68 38.52
C ILE A 622 25.19 -25.41 37.90
N LEU A 623 25.75 -24.53 38.72
CA LEU A 623 26.29 -23.22 38.34
C LEU A 623 27.81 -23.17 38.49
N SER A 624 28.47 -22.39 37.64
CA SER A 624 29.90 -22.13 37.74
C SER A 624 30.24 -21.31 38.99
N LYS A 625 31.50 -21.40 39.43
CA LYS A 625 32.00 -20.62 40.58
C LYS A 625 31.87 -19.10 40.36
N GLU A 626 32.03 -18.64 39.11
CA GLU A 626 31.88 -17.23 38.73
C GLU A 626 30.42 -16.77 38.85
N GLU A 627 29.46 -17.59 38.40
CA GLU A 627 28.02 -17.31 38.51
C GLU A 627 27.57 -17.25 39.98
N ILE A 628 28.01 -18.19 40.83
CA ILE A 628 27.71 -18.19 42.27
C ILE A 628 28.30 -16.96 42.95
N THR A 629 29.55 -16.60 42.62
CA THR A 629 30.19 -15.39 43.15
C THR A 629 29.42 -14.14 42.72
N THR A 630 28.95 -14.09 41.47
CA THR A 630 28.13 -13.00 40.94
C THR A 630 26.79 -12.89 41.68
N ILE A 631 26.10 -14.01 41.89
CA ILE A 631 24.84 -14.06 42.67
C ILE A 631 25.07 -13.51 44.08
N LYS A 632 26.11 -14.00 44.76
CA LYS A 632 26.44 -13.60 46.13
C LYS A 632 26.77 -12.11 46.23
N GLN A 633 27.67 -11.63 45.38
CA GLN A 633 28.08 -10.22 45.39
C GLN A 633 26.92 -9.28 45.06
N THR A 634 26.12 -9.61 44.04
CA THR A 634 24.95 -8.80 43.66
C THR A 634 23.90 -8.79 44.77
N SER A 635 23.67 -9.93 45.44
CA SER A 635 22.73 -10.03 46.56
C SER A 635 23.15 -9.11 47.71
N ILE A 636 24.43 -9.12 48.07
CA ILE A 636 24.97 -8.26 49.15
C ILE A 636 24.85 -6.79 48.75
N GLU A 637 25.29 -6.41 47.54
CA GLU A 637 25.27 -5.02 47.07
C GLU A 637 23.85 -4.43 47.03
N ILE A 638 22.89 -5.15 46.44
CA ILE A 638 21.49 -4.69 46.37
C ILE A 638 20.87 -4.64 47.77
N THR A 639 21.20 -5.58 48.66
CA THR A 639 20.70 -5.56 50.04
C THR A 639 21.23 -4.37 50.81
N GLN A 640 22.54 -4.11 50.74
CA GLN A 640 23.17 -2.95 51.38
C GLN A 640 22.62 -1.64 50.82
N ALA A 641 22.41 -1.55 49.51
CA ALA A 641 21.76 -0.41 48.87
C ALA A 641 20.33 -0.20 49.37
N SER A 642 19.55 -1.29 49.49
CA SER A 642 18.18 -1.26 50.02
C SER A 642 18.16 -0.75 51.46
N ILE A 643 19.07 -1.22 52.32
CA ILE A 643 19.18 -0.78 53.71
C ILE A 643 19.59 0.70 53.79
N LYS A 644 20.60 1.12 53.02
CA LYS A 644 21.09 2.51 52.95
C LYS A 644 20.01 3.47 52.46
N LEU A 645 19.17 3.05 51.53
CA LEU A 645 18.05 3.86 51.03
C LEU A 645 17.06 4.22 52.16
N HIS A 646 16.88 3.34 53.14
CA HIS A 646 15.97 3.57 54.28
C HIS A 646 16.57 4.36 55.43
N SER A 647 17.91 4.39 55.56
CA SER A 647 18.60 5.20 56.56
C SER A 647 18.75 6.68 56.15
N CYS A 648 18.43 7.04 54.89
CA CYS A 648 18.37 8.41 54.40
C CYS A 648 16.94 9.01 54.46
N PRO A 649 16.68 10.03 55.31
CA PRO A 649 15.35 10.62 55.55
C PRO A 649 14.60 11.33 54.42
N THR A 650 15.09 11.35 53.19
CA THR A 650 14.44 12.17 52.17
C THR A 650 13.13 11.57 51.70
N GLY A 651 12.05 12.32 51.92
CA GLY A 651 10.70 11.95 51.50
C GLY A 651 10.00 10.95 52.43
N TYR A 652 10.19 11.04 53.76
CA TYR A 652 9.41 10.24 54.71
C TYR A 652 7.90 10.44 54.52
N GLY A 653 7.28 9.44 53.87
CA GLY A 653 5.86 9.11 53.92
C GLY A 653 4.91 10.30 53.99
N TYR A 654 5.00 11.25 53.06
CA TYR A 654 4.01 12.32 52.98
C TYR A 654 2.64 11.66 52.73
N GLY A 655 1.84 11.56 53.79
CA GLY A 655 0.54 10.87 53.78
C GLY A 655 -0.33 11.17 52.55
N PRO A 656 -0.37 12.43 52.06
CA PRO A 656 -1.11 12.78 50.85
C PRO A 656 -0.74 12.00 49.59
N ASP A 657 0.52 11.59 49.37
CA ASP A 657 0.89 10.85 48.16
C ASP A 657 0.31 9.43 48.13
N LYS A 658 0.11 8.81 49.30
CA LYS A 658 -0.59 7.53 49.41
C LYS A 658 -2.08 7.68 49.08
N ASP A 659 -2.70 8.75 49.56
CA ASP A 659 -4.11 9.03 49.31
C ASP A 659 -4.38 9.38 47.83
N LEU A 660 -3.45 10.08 47.18
CA LEU A 660 -3.48 10.43 45.76
C LEU A 660 -3.03 9.26 44.85
N GLY A 661 -2.42 8.22 45.42
CA GLY A 661 -1.83 7.08 44.70
C GLY A 661 -0.56 7.40 43.91
N THR A 662 -0.03 8.62 43.99
CA THR A 662 1.19 9.06 43.30
C THR A 662 2.46 8.38 43.81
N ASN A 663 2.42 7.83 45.03
CA ASN A 663 3.52 7.04 45.59
C ASN A 663 3.86 5.79 44.76
N LYS A 664 2.93 5.31 43.92
CA LYS A 664 3.13 4.17 43.00
C LYS A 664 3.80 4.55 41.68
N ASN A 665 4.01 5.84 41.44
CA ASN A 665 4.64 6.35 40.23
C ASN A 665 6.03 6.90 40.54
N VAL A 666 6.90 6.94 39.53
CA VAL A 666 8.13 7.74 39.60
C VAL A 666 7.77 9.20 39.33
N PHE A 667 8.09 10.08 40.28
CA PHE A 667 7.84 11.51 40.17
C PHE A 667 8.81 12.17 39.17
N SER A 668 8.31 13.08 38.36
CA SER A 668 9.11 13.93 37.48
C SER A 668 8.41 15.25 37.22
N ILE A 669 9.13 16.24 36.73
CA ILE A 669 8.54 17.45 36.13
C ILE A 669 8.65 17.31 34.62
N LEU A 670 7.57 17.59 33.91
CA LEU A 670 7.61 17.57 32.46
C LEU A 670 8.25 18.87 31.96
N GLY A 671 9.56 18.84 31.70
CA GLY A 671 10.36 20.02 31.38
C GLY A 671 11.33 20.39 32.51
N PRO A 672 11.86 21.62 32.49
CA PRO A 672 12.91 22.00 33.44
C PRO A 672 12.43 21.90 34.90
N ASN A 673 13.19 21.17 35.74
CA ASN A 673 12.84 20.91 37.14
C ASN A 673 13.66 21.82 38.09
N LEU A 674 13.00 22.78 38.72
CA LEU A 674 13.62 23.77 39.62
C LEU A 674 13.62 23.37 41.10
N GLY A 675 13.13 22.16 41.42
CA GLY A 675 13.01 21.67 42.78
C GLY A 675 14.34 21.24 43.36
N HIS A 676 15.19 22.21 43.71
CA HIS A 676 16.56 21.99 44.21
C HIS A 676 16.62 21.21 45.52
N TYR A 677 15.59 21.30 46.33
CA TYR A 677 15.40 20.52 47.56
C TYR A 677 15.24 19.00 47.33
N TYR A 678 15.05 18.55 46.08
CA TYR A 678 15.07 17.11 45.72
C TYR A 678 16.48 16.57 45.45
N GLY A 679 17.47 17.44 45.23
CA GLY A 679 18.87 17.07 45.02
C GLY A 679 19.48 17.68 43.76
N ASP A 680 20.79 17.47 43.61
CA ASP A 680 21.62 18.15 42.60
C ASP A 680 21.93 17.28 41.37
N ILE A 681 21.40 16.05 41.30
CA ILE A 681 21.55 15.19 40.11
C ILE A 681 20.26 15.26 39.29
N PHE A 682 20.38 15.68 38.03
CA PHE A 682 19.25 15.71 37.09
C PHE A 682 19.26 14.44 36.23
N ILE A 683 18.12 13.75 36.20
CA ILE A 683 17.86 12.59 35.35
C ILE A 683 16.80 13.01 34.33
N VAL A 684 17.17 13.04 33.05
CA VAL A 684 16.25 13.32 31.94
C VAL A 684 15.83 12.00 31.33
N PHE A 685 14.53 11.74 31.24
CA PHE A 685 14.00 10.52 30.63
C PHE A 685 13.72 10.67 29.14
N LYS A 686 13.81 9.57 28.39
CA LYS A 686 13.33 9.50 27.00
C LYS A 686 11.85 9.86 26.96
N ARG A 687 11.44 10.71 26.01
CA ARG A 687 10.06 11.22 25.87
C ARG A 687 9.01 10.10 25.77
N GLU A 688 9.37 8.99 25.13
CA GLU A 688 8.49 7.84 24.88
C GLU A 688 7.88 7.23 26.16
N ILE A 689 8.52 7.39 27.33
CA ILE A 689 7.99 6.86 28.60
C ILE A 689 6.62 7.45 28.96
N LEU A 690 6.29 8.65 28.49
CA LEU A 690 4.98 9.28 28.70
C LEU A 690 3.84 8.63 27.92
N HIS A 691 4.18 7.82 26.91
CA HIS A 691 3.23 7.06 26.10
C HIS A 691 3.03 5.63 26.64
N HIS A 692 3.72 5.26 27.73
CA HIS A 692 3.51 3.99 28.40
C HIS A 692 2.13 3.95 29.10
N PRO A 693 1.36 2.85 29.05
CA PRO A 693 0.02 2.76 29.64
C PRO A 693 -0.12 3.16 31.12
N ASP A 694 0.95 2.99 31.91
CA ASP A 694 1.01 3.37 33.34
C ASP A 694 1.52 4.80 33.59
N ALA A 695 1.98 5.50 32.56
CA ALA A 695 2.35 6.90 32.68
C ALA A 695 1.09 7.78 32.71
N ASN A 696 1.19 8.99 33.25
CA ASN A 696 0.21 10.05 33.13
C ASN A 696 0.87 11.35 33.59
N PHE A 697 0.18 12.47 33.45
CA PHE A 697 0.66 13.73 34.02
C PHE A 697 -0.51 14.63 34.39
N SER A 698 -0.24 15.58 35.28
CA SER A 698 -1.15 16.66 35.66
C SER A 698 -0.48 18.01 35.47
N ILE A 699 -1.27 19.03 35.14
CA ILE A 699 -0.76 20.38 34.85
C ILE A 699 -0.01 21.01 36.03
N GLN A 700 -0.27 20.54 37.25
CA GLN A 700 0.39 20.93 38.49
C GLN A 700 0.60 19.70 39.38
N ALA A 701 1.41 19.83 40.42
CA ALA A 701 1.67 18.74 41.36
C ALA A 701 0.39 18.22 42.04
N ALA A 702 0.30 16.91 42.24
CA ALA A 702 -0.84 16.27 42.87
C ALA A 702 -1.07 16.80 44.31
N THR A 703 0.00 17.12 45.01
CA THR A 703 -0.05 17.74 46.35
C THR A 703 -0.69 19.13 46.36
N SER A 704 -0.72 19.84 45.22
CA SER A 704 -1.45 21.11 45.08
C SER A 704 -2.97 20.93 45.15
N TYR A 705 -3.50 19.78 44.73
CA TYR A 705 -4.92 19.44 44.89
C TYR A 705 -5.23 19.12 46.35
N ALA A 706 -4.42 18.28 46.99
CA ALA A 706 -4.63 17.92 48.40
C ALA A 706 -4.62 19.16 49.32
N SER A 707 -3.72 20.11 49.06
CA SER A 707 -3.61 21.38 49.80
C SER A 707 -4.66 22.44 49.41
N GLY A 708 -5.39 22.27 48.31
CA GLY A 708 -6.32 23.29 47.77
C GLY A 708 -5.64 24.40 46.95
N ASN A 709 -4.31 24.43 46.88
CA ASN A 709 -3.56 25.42 46.09
C ASN A 709 -3.87 25.36 44.59
N ALA A 710 -4.28 24.20 44.06
CA ALA A 710 -4.68 24.04 42.67
C ALA A 710 -5.80 25.03 42.28
N PHE A 711 -6.78 25.29 43.15
CA PHE A 711 -7.89 26.21 42.88
C PHE A 711 -7.45 27.67 42.82
N LYS A 712 -6.39 28.03 43.56
CA LYS A 712 -5.80 29.37 43.52
C LYS A 712 -5.09 29.63 42.19
N TRP A 713 -4.38 28.63 41.66
CA TRP A 713 -3.60 28.77 40.45
C TRP A 713 -4.40 28.50 39.17
N ARG A 714 -5.46 27.68 39.28
CA ARG A 714 -6.36 27.28 38.19
C ARG A 714 -7.80 27.62 38.59
N PRO A 715 -8.20 28.91 38.52
CA PRO A 715 -9.53 29.35 38.95
C PRO A 715 -10.70 28.71 38.17
N TRP A 716 -10.45 28.15 36.98
CA TRP A 716 -11.42 27.38 36.21
C TRP A 716 -11.72 25.98 36.79
N LEU A 717 -11.00 25.54 37.82
CA LEU A 717 -11.40 24.36 38.61
C LEU A 717 -12.65 24.64 39.47
N GLY A 718 -13.05 25.90 39.60
CA GLY A 718 -14.23 26.31 40.35
C GLY A 718 -13.94 26.58 41.83
N HIS A 719 -14.96 26.39 42.67
CA HIS A 719 -14.84 26.59 44.11
C HIS A 719 -14.36 25.31 44.80
N ASP A 720 -13.38 25.43 45.68
CA ASP A 720 -12.89 24.32 46.49
C ASP A 720 -13.92 23.93 47.56
N SER A 721 -14.44 22.70 47.52
CA SER A 721 -15.41 22.22 48.51
C SER A 721 -14.81 22.07 49.92
N GLY A 722 -13.49 22.16 50.06
CA GLY A 722 -12.77 21.94 51.33
C GLY A 722 -12.63 20.45 51.70
N SER A 723 -13.32 19.56 50.99
CA SER A 723 -13.28 18.11 51.19
C SER A 723 -12.03 17.50 50.54
N LYS A 724 -11.24 16.78 51.34
CA LYS A 724 -10.06 16.05 50.85
C LYS A 724 -10.42 15.03 49.76
N ASP A 725 -11.52 14.30 49.94
CA ASP A 725 -11.95 13.27 49.00
C ASP A 725 -12.38 13.87 47.64
N ASP A 726 -13.05 15.03 47.66
CA ASP A 726 -13.45 15.71 46.43
C ASP A 726 -12.24 16.26 45.67
N ARG A 727 -11.24 16.78 46.39
CA ARG A 727 -9.96 17.22 45.81
C ARG A 727 -9.20 16.07 45.16
N ILE A 728 -9.15 14.90 45.81
CA ILE A 728 -8.52 13.69 45.25
C ILE A 728 -9.29 13.20 44.02
N LYS A 729 -10.63 13.15 44.07
CA LYS A 729 -11.46 12.80 42.90
C LYS A 729 -11.21 13.77 41.74
N LEU A 730 -11.11 15.07 42.01
CA LEU A 730 -10.82 16.08 41.00
C LEU A 730 -9.41 15.90 40.40
N PHE A 731 -8.41 15.56 41.22
CA PHE A 731 -7.07 15.22 40.72
C PHE A 731 -7.14 14.09 39.68
N HIS A 732 -7.79 12.97 39.99
CA HIS A 732 -7.92 11.87 39.02
C HIS A 732 -8.72 12.26 37.76
N LYS A 733 -9.69 13.19 37.87
CA LYS A 733 -10.51 13.72 36.76
C LYS A 733 -9.82 14.81 35.91
N THR A 734 -8.58 15.15 36.22
CA THR A 734 -7.83 16.19 35.50
C THR A 734 -6.53 15.66 34.88
N LYS A 735 -6.19 14.39 35.12
CA LYS A 735 -5.02 13.73 34.54
C LYS A 735 -5.13 13.62 33.03
N LEU A 736 -4.00 13.82 32.37
CA LEU A 736 -3.81 13.66 30.93
C LEU A 736 -2.82 12.52 30.66
N HIS A 737 -2.85 11.99 29.44
CA HIS A 737 -1.99 10.90 28.99
C HIS A 737 -1.52 11.18 27.56
N ALA A 738 -0.22 11.01 27.27
CA ALA A 738 0.37 11.40 26.00
C ALA A 738 -0.06 10.52 24.80
N SER A 739 -0.63 9.34 25.07
CA SER A 739 -1.21 8.48 24.03
C SER A 739 -2.58 8.92 23.52
N ILE A 740 -3.24 9.87 24.18
CA ILE A 740 -4.56 10.34 23.77
C ILE A 740 -4.38 11.46 22.77
N THR A 741 -4.95 11.31 21.58
CA THR A 741 -4.84 12.31 20.52
C THR A 741 -5.26 13.69 21.04
N GLY A 742 -4.52 14.76 20.72
CA GLY A 742 -4.87 16.11 21.15
C GLY A 742 -4.52 16.46 22.59
N TYR A 743 -3.80 15.59 23.33
CA TYR A 743 -3.27 15.93 24.65
C TYR A 743 -2.40 17.20 24.62
N GLU A 744 -1.71 17.46 23.51
CA GLU A 744 -0.87 18.64 23.34
C GLU A 744 -1.70 19.91 23.35
N TYR A 745 -2.86 19.89 22.69
CA TYR A 745 -3.80 21.01 22.68
C TYR A 745 -4.34 21.28 24.09
N ALA A 746 -4.81 20.24 24.78
CA ALA A 746 -5.31 20.37 26.15
C ALA A 746 -4.24 20.93 27.11
N THR A 747 -3.00 20.43 26.97
CA THR A 747 -1.85 20.88 27.76
C THR A 747 -1.49 22.33 27.43
N ALA A 748 -1.45 22.71 26.15
CA ALA A 748 -1.15 24.06 25.71
C ALA A 748 -2.18 25.07 26.20
N LEU A 749 -3.47 24.72 26.07
CA LEU A 749 -4.58 25.57 26.47
C LEU A 749 -4.51 25.90 27.97
N GLU A 750 -4.30 24.88 28.81
CA GLU A 750 -4.11 25.04 30.25
C GLU A 750 -2.85 25.88 30.58
N LEU A 751 -1.71 25.61 29.93
CA LEU A 751 -0.48 26.37 30.17
C LEU A 751 -0.62 27.86 29.79
N ILE A 752 -1.28 28.17 28.67
CA ILE A 752 -1.60 29.54 28.26
C ILE A 752 -2.48 30.19 29.31
N ALA A 753 -3.54 29.51 29.75
CA ALA A 753 -4.46 30.04 30.74
C ALA A 753 -3.76 30.31 32.09
N ILE A 754 -2.91 29.39 32.56
CA ILE A 754 -2.13 29.54 33.80
C ILE A 754 -1.17 30.72 33.69
N THR A 755 -0.47 30.83 32.57
CA THR A 755 0.50 31.90 32.34
C THR A 755 -0.19 33.27 32.28
N SER A 756 -1.33 33.34 31.58
CA SER A 756 -2.12 34.58 31.50
C SER A 756 -2.69 34.99 32.86
N HIS A 757 -3.19 34.04 33.64
CA HIS A 757 -3.67 34.30 35.00
C HIS A 757 -2.55 34.75 35.93
N TYR A 758 -1.41 34.04 35.91
CA TYR A 758 -0.22 34.35 36.71
C TYR A 758 0.31 35.77 36.43
N LEU A 759 0.35 36.17 35.16
CA LEU A 759 0.79 37.50 34.73
C LEU A 759 -0.32 38.56 34.72
N GLN A 760 -1.55 38.20 35.14
CA GLN A 760 -2.73 39.07 35.14
C GLN A 760 -3.04 39.73 33.77
N LYS A 761 -2.71 39.05 32.67
CA LYS A 761 -2.88 39.58 31.30
C LYS A 761 -4.33 39.54 30.78
N LYS A 762 -5.16 38.62 31.28
CA LYS A 762 -6.54 38.38 30.82
C LYS A 762 -6.65 38.23 29.28
N SER A 763 -5.69 37.53 28.69
CA SER A 763 -5.59 37.33 27.23
C SER A 763 -5.10 35.92 26.92
N MET A 764 -5.66 35.30 25.89
CA MET A 764 -5.17 34.02 25.35
C MET A 764 -4.00 34.19 24.38
N ASN A 765 -3.65 35.43 24.02
CA ASN A 765 -2.51 35.74 23.16
C ASN A 765 -1.19 35.71 23.95
N ILE A 766 -0.81 34.51 24.39
CA ILE A 766 0.45 34.23 25.08
C ILE A 766 1.36 33.46 24.13
N ASP A 767 2.57 33.98 23.90
CA ASP A 767 3.60 33.32 23.11
C ASP A 767 4.42 32.31 23.94
N LEU A 768 5.15 31.44 23.23
CA LEU A 768 6.00 30.40 23.84
C LEU A 768 7.04 31.01 24.80
N GLU A 769 7.66 32.14 24.43
CA GLU A 769 8.66 32.82 25.26
C GLU A 769 8.07 33.27 26.61
N THR A 770 6.84 33.80 26.60
CA THR A 770 6.15 34.18 27.84
C THR A 770 5.84 32.97 28.71
N ILE A 771 5.46 31.83 28.12
CA ILE A 771 5.24 30.56 28.83
C ILE A 771 6.54 30.10 29.48
N LEU A 772 7.63 30.03 28.72
CA LEU A 772 8.95 29.60 29.20
C LEU A 772 9.45 30.51 30.32
N ARG A 773 9.30 31.84 30.17
CA ARG A 773 9.67 32.80 31.21
C ARG A 773 8.89 32.57 32.51
N ARG A 774 7.59 32.27 32.44
CA ARG A 774 6.81 31.92 33.66
C ARG A 774 7.31 30.59 34.24
N TRP A 775 7.57 29.61 33.38
CA TRP A 775 8.01 28.27 33.78
C TRP A 775 9.30 28.31 34.61
N ILE A 776 10.32 29.03 34.14
CA ILE A 776 11.63 29.13 34.82
C ILE A 776 11.61 29.98 36.10
N ASN A 777 10.50 30.68 36.37
CA ASN A 777 10.31 31.49 37.57
C ASN A 777 9.28 30.89 38.54
N ALA A 778 8.70 29.73 38.22
CA ALA A 778 7.71 29.04 39.04
C ALA A 778 8.32 27.81 39.72
N ASP A 779 7.96 27.57 40.98
CA ASP A 779 8.35 26.35 41.69
C ASP A 779 7.89 25.10 40.92
N SER A 780 8.64 24.00 41.03
CA SER A 780 8.33 22.73 40.36
C SER A 780 6.90 22.24 40.64
N HIS A 781 6.34 22.47 41.83
CA HIS A 781 4.96 22.07 42.14
C HIS A 781 3.90 22.86 41.36
N ALA A 782 4.25 24.04 40.85
CA ALA A 782 3.38 24.87 40.04
C ALA A 782 3.54 24.58 38.53
N ASN A 783 4.39 23.64 38.15
CA ASN A 783 4.62 23.17 36.79
C ASN A 783 4.04 21.77 36.58
N ILE A 784 4.07 21.29 35.34
CA ILE A 784 3.49 19.99 34.97
C ILE A 784 4.24 18.86 35.70
N GLU A 785 3.50 18.07 36.46
CA GLU A 785 3.99 16.90 37.17
C GLU A 785 3.74 15.64 36.34
N GLY A 786 4.81 14.93 36.02
CA GLY A 786 4.77 13.63 35.34
C GLY A 786 4.75 12.49 36.33
N HIS A 787 3.75 11.62 36.22
CA HIS A 787 3.61 10.36 36.96
C HIS A 787 4.03 9.22 36.07
N LEU A 788 5.30 8.81 36.16
CA LEU A 788 5.89 7.80 35.30
C LEU A 788 5.66 6.38 35.87
N PRO A 789 5.89 5.31 35.07
CA PRO A 789 5.70 3.93 35.53
C PRO A 789 6.48 3.59 36.81
N GLN A 790 6.00 2.60 37.56
CA GLN A 790 6.52 2.27 38.89
C GLN A 790 8.02 1.92 38.90
N LEU A 791 8.50 1.27 37.83
CA LEU A 791 9.88 0.85 37.63
C LEU A 791 10.33 1.22 36.22
N ILE A 792 11.38 2.03 36.11
CA ILE A 792 11.90 2.54 34.83
C ILE A 792 13.34 2.05 34.67
N PRO A 793 13.62 1.15 33.72
CA PRO A 793 14.98 0.67 33.49
C PRO A 793 15.94 1.80 33.06
N LEU A 794 17.25 1.62 33.29
CA LEU A 794 18.26 2.68 33.07
C LEU A 794 18.40 3.13 31.61
N ASP A 795 17.97 2.32 30.65
CA ASP A 795 18.01 2.66 29.22
C ASP A 795 16.98 3.72 28.81
N TYR A 796 15.93 3.94 29.61
CA TYR A 796 15.00 5.07 29.46
C TYR A 796 15.57 6.40 29.96
N ILE A 797 16.76 6.43 30.57
CA ILE A 797 17.43 7.68 30.94
C ILE A 797 18.10 8.23 29.67
N ASP A 798 17.59 9.35 29.16
CA ASP A 798 18.14 10.00 27.97
C ASP A 798 19.45 10.73 28.27
N HIS A 799 19.51 11.44 29.40
CA HIS A 799 20.69 12.21 29.79
C HIS A 799 20.78 12.44 31.31
N ILE A 800 22.00 12.61 31.82
CA ILE A 800 22.27 12.91 33.24
C ILE A 800 23.14 14.17 33.34
N TYR A 801 22.77 15.09 34.23
CA TYR A 801 23.64 16.19 34.64
C TYR A 801 24.06 16.01 36.09
N ILE A 802 25.35 16.20 36.36
CA ILE A 802 25.92 16.04 37.69
C ILE A 802 27.07 17.03 37.93
N PRO A 803 27.18 17.66 39.10
CA PRO A 803 28.37 18.42 39.50
C PRO A 803 29.60 17.52 39.64
N GLN A 804 30.78 18.01 39.23
CA GLN A 804 32.01 17.23 39.21
C GLN A 804 32.37 16.67 40.60
N ASN A 805 32.21 17.46 41.66
CA ASN A 805 32.53 17.02 43.02
C ASN A 805 31.60 15.91 43.54
N ILE A 806 30.33 15.92 43.14
CA ILE A 806 29.40 14.83 43.46
C ILE A 806 29.78 13.58 42.68
N PHE A 807 30.10 13.71 41.39
CA PHE A 807 30.58 12.58 40.59
C PHE A 807 31.86 11.96 41.19
N ASP A 808 32.78 12.79 41.66
CA ASP A 808 34.03 12.36 42.27
C ASP A 808 33.85 11.77 43.68
N SER A 809 32.75 12.07 44.37
CA SER A 809 32.43 11.48 45.68
C SER A 809 32.03 10.00 45.62
N PHE A 810 31.54 9.52 44.46
CA PHE A 810 31.21 8.11 44.28
C PHE A 810 32.47 7.24 44.26
N ASP A 811 32.37 5.98 44.68
CA ASP A 811 33.51 5.06 44.62
C ASP A 811 33.98 4.78 43.17
N SER A 812 35.18 4.20 43.03
CA SER A 812 35.78 3.95 41.72
C SER A 812 34.94 3.01 40.85
N LYS A 813 34.27 2.02 41.46
CA LYS A 813 33.42 1.04 40.77
C LYS A 813 32.17 1.71 40.20
N THR A 814 31.49 2.52 41.00
CA THR A 814 30.28 3.28 40.62
C THR A 814 30.59 4.25 39.49
N ARG A 815 31.71 4.98 39.56
CA ARG A 815 32.13 5.88 38.46
C ARG A 815 32.40 5.13 37.16
N GLN A 816 32.98 3.93 37.22
CA GLN A 816 33.18 3.08 36.05
C GLN A 816 31.84 2.59 35.50
N THR A 817 30.91 2.18 36.36
CA THR A 817 29.55 1.77 35.98
C THR A 817 28.79 2.91 35.30
N ILE A 818 28.82 4.13 35.86
CA ILE A 818 28.17 5.30 35.26
C ILE A 818 28.74 5.57 33.85
N LYS A 819 30.07 5.60 33.71
CA LYS A 819 30.72 5.81 32.41
C LYS A 819 30.39 4.70 31.40
N SER A 820 30.31 3.45 31.87
CA SER A 820 29.98 2.30 31.03
C SER A 820 28.52 2.24 30.60
N ILE A 821 27.58 2.69 31.42
CA ILE A 821 26.14 2.61 31.11
C ILE A 821 25.71 3.82 30.26
N PHE A 822 26.15 5.02 30.64
CA PHE A 822 25.65 6.25 30.02
C PHE A 822 26.56 6.79 28.91
N GLU A 823 27.84 6.41 28.87
CA GLU A 823 28.79 6.85 27.84
C GLU A 823 28.73 8.38 27.61
N ASN A 824 28.21 8.81 26.45
CA ASN A 824 28.08 10.22 26.06
C ASN A 824 26.80 10.91 26.60
N ARG A 825 25.94 10.19 27.33
CA ARG A 825 24.65 10.65 27.91
C ARG A 825 24.79 11.21 29.33
N ILE A 826 26.00 11.61 29.72
CA ILE A 826 26.27 12.25 31.00
C ILE A 826 27.10 13.51 30.81
N THR A 827 26.71 14.58 31.51
CA THR A 827 27.45 15.84 31.57
C THR A 827 27.89 16.10 32.99
N THR A 828 29.19 16.00 33.24
CA THR A 828 29.80 16.50 34.47
C THR A 828 30.10 17.99 34.30
N THR A 829 29.70 18.79 35.27
CA THR A 829 29.92 20.25 35.22
C THR A 829 30.96 20.68 36.25
N SER A 830 31.75 21.72 35.95
CA SER A 830 32.84 22.18 36.84
C SER A 830 32.38 22.78 38.17
N HIS A 831 31.08 23.00 38.36
CA HIS A 831 30.50 23.53 39.59
C HIS A 831 30.82 22.65 40.80
N GLN A 832 31.10 23.27 41.95
CA GLN A 832 31.47 22.61 43.20
C GLN A 832 30.38 22.87 44.24
N ILE A 833 29.46 21.91 44.44
CA ILE A 833 28.32 22.07 45.35
C ILE A 833 28.65 21.50 46.72
N GLU A 834 28.56 22.29 47.78
CA GLU A 834 28.75 21.82 49.16
C GLU A 834 27.66 20.78 49.54
N MET A 835 28.08 19.56 49.85
CA MET A 835 27.16 18.42 50.07
C MET A 835 26.35 18.52 51.37
N ASP A 836 26.88 19.21 52.38
CA ASP A 836 26.26 19.35 53.71
C ASP A 836 25.19 20.46 53.78
N GLN A 837 25.10 21.31 52.75
CA GLN A 837 24.08 22.37 52.66
C GLN A 837 22.74 21.80 52.20
N TYR A 838 21.98 21.24 53.15
CA TYR A 838 20.59 20.89 52.94
C TYR A 838 19.71 22.14 52.85
N GLU A 839 19.03 22.33 51.71
CA GLU A 839 18.08 23.42 51.50
C GLU A 839 16.65 22.87 51.61
N PRO A 840 15.98 22.98 52.78
CA PRO A 840 14.63 22.45 52.98
C PRO A 840 13.53 23.30 52.33
N LYS A 841 13.84 24.53 51.91
CA LYS A 841 12.83 25.48 51.42
C LYS A 841 12.45 25.16 49.98
N SER A 842 11.16 24.96 49.74
CA SER A 842 10.63 24.86 48.37
C SER A 842 10.71 26.22 47.67
N GLY A 843 11.17 26.23 46.42
CA GLY A 843 11.19 27.42 45.58
C GLY A 843 11.93 27.21 44.26
N PRO A 844 11.78 28.14 43.30
CA PRO A 844 12.40 28.03 41.98
C PRO A 844 13.91 28.33 41.97
N LYS A 845 14.44 29.00 43.00
CA LYS A 845 15.84 29.41 43.09
C LYS A 845 16.50 28.85 44.35
N PRO A 846 17.68 28.22 44.25
CA PRO A 846 18.50 27.83 45.40
C PRO A 846 18.95 29.06 46.21
N ASP A 847 19.19 28.87 47.52
CA ASP A 847 19.76 29.90 48.38
C ASP A 847 21.28 30.05 48.09
N SER A 848 21.96 28.95 47.76
CA SER A 848 23.38 28.93 47.36
C SER A 848 23.60 29.47 45.94
N LYS A 849 24.49 30.46 45.81
CA LYS A 849 24.86 31.06 44.51
C LYS A 849 25.43 30.03 43.52
N VAL A 850 26.30 29.13 43.98
CA VAL A 850 26.92 28.12 43.12
C VAL A 850 25.88 27.09 42.65
N ARG A 851 24.95 26.69 43.53
CA ARG A 851 23.84 25.80 43.18
C ARG A 851 22.87 26.47 42.20
N ALA A 852 22.63 27.77 42.35
CA ALA A 852 21.83 28.56 41.40
C ALA A 852 22.51 28.63 40.02
N GLU A 853 23.81 28.92 39.94
CA GLU A 853 24.57 28.92 38.69
C GLU A 853 24.55 27.55 37.98
N TYR A 854 24.72 26.46 38.74
CA TYR A 854 24.61 25.11 38.22
C TYR A 854 23.20 24.81 37.68
N GLN A 855 22.16 25.16 38.44
CA GLN A 855 20.79 24.98 38.00
C GLN A 855 20.52 25.77 36.72
N ASP A 856 20.88 27.05 36.67
CA ASP A 856 20.65 27.90 35.49
C ASP A 856 21.37 27.36 34.24
N PHE A 857 22.58 26.79 34.39
CA PHE A 857 23.28 26.10 33.32
C PHE A 857 22.48 24.91 32.77
N VAL A 858 22.01 24.02 33.64
CA VAL A 858 21.25 22.82 33.24
C VAL A 858 19.92 23.23 32.57
N ILE A 859 19.21 24.19 33.16
CA ILE A 859 17.90 24.65 32.66
C ILE A 859 18.06 25.28 31.27
N LYS A 860 19.10 26.09 31.05
CA LYS A 860 19.39 26.68 29.74
C LYS A 860 19.65 25.59 28.69
N ASP A 861 20.51 24.62 29.00
CA ASP A 861 20.83 23.52 28.08
C ASP A 861 19.59 22.66 27.75
N LEU A 862 18.70 22.43 28.73
CA LEU A 862 17.42 21.74 28.50
C LEU A 862 16.51 22.52 27.56
N ILE A 863 16.33 23.83 27.77
CA ILE A 863 15.48 24.68 26.91
C ILE A 863 16.04 24.72 25.48
N ASP A 864 17.36 24.92 25.32
CA ASP A 864 18.02 24.93 24.02
C ASP A 864 17.83 23.58 23.30
N LYS A 865 17.98 22.46 24.02
CA LYS A 865 17.76 21.11 23.46
C LYS A 865 16.30 20.86 23.08
N PHE A 866 15.33 21.31 23.88
CA PHE A 866 13.90 21.16 23.55
C PHE A 866 13.51 21.97 22.31
N GLY A 867 14.13 23.14 22.10
CA GLY A 867 13.92 23.97 20.90
C GLY A 867 14.60 23.45 19.62
N GLN A 868 15.71 22.69 19.73
CA GLN A 868 16.45 22.17 18.57
C GLN A 868 15.97 20.78 18.08
N ARG A 869 15.26 20.01 18.92
CA ARG A 869 14.83 18.64 18.61
C ARG A 869 13.78 18.52 17.49
N ASP A 870 13.20 19.63 17.04
CA ASP A 870 12.36 19.69 15.83
C ASP A 870 13.08 19.20 14.55
N ILE A 871 14.42 19.27 14.53
CA ILE A 871 15.23 18.91 13.35
C ILE A 871 15.54 17.40 13.31
N HIS A 872 15.33 16.66 14.41
CA HIS A 872 15.81 15.28 14.57
C HIS A 872 14.75 14.26 15.03
N SER A 873 13.48 14.64 15.13
CA SER A 873 12.39 13.75 15.51
C SER A 873 12.13 12.65 14.47
N ILE A 874 11.69 11.48 14.95
CA ILE A 874 11.22 10.30 14.22
C ILE A 874 10.23 10.70 13.11
N SER A 875 10.22 9.97 12.00
CA SER A 875 9.46 10.24 10.75
C SER A 875 7.97 10.56 10.92
N ARG A 876 7.40 10.08 12.02
CA ARG A 876 6.11 10.48 12.57
C ARG A 876 6.32 10.85 14.04
N PRO A 877 5.69 11.93 14.56
CA PRO A 877 5.65 12.15 15.99
C PRO A 877 5.08 10.89 16.68
N ILE A 878 5.55 10.57 17.88
CA ILE A 878 5.01 9.43 18.63
C ILE A 878 3.51 9.69 18.84
N GLN A 879 2.68 8.78 18.37
CA GLN A 879 1.22 8.86 18.39
C GLN A 879 0.67 7.63 19.10
N GLY A 880 -0.15 7.77 20.14
CA GLY A 880 -0.69 6.59 20.82
C GLY A 880 0.28 5.95 21.80
N ILE A 881 0.13 4.64 22.00
CA ILE A 881 0.81 3.86 23.04
C ILE A 881 2.20 3.42 22.59
N VAL A 882 3.14 3.50 23.54
CA VAL A 882 4.48 2.94 23.44
C VAL A 882 4.72 2.00 24.61
N ILE A 883 4.97 0.73 24.34
CA ILE A 883 5.25 -0.27 25.37
C ILE A 883 6.18 -1.34 24.82
N THR A 884 7.08 -1.87 25.64
CA THR A 884 7.85 -3.07 25.31
C THR A 884 7.38 -4.19 26.21
N ILE A 885 6.71 -5.20 25.65
CA ILE A 885 6.14 -6.31 26.42
C ILE A 885 7.09 -7.51 26.47
N PRO A 886 7.22 -8.20 27.62
CA PRO A 886 8.12 -9.35 27.76
C PRO A 886 7.60 -10.58 27.00
N SER A 887 8.53 -11.51 26.75
CA SER A 887 8.21 -12.87 26.29
C SER A 887 7.45 -13.62 27.40
N THR A 888 6.21 -14.01 27.11
CA THR A 888 5.30 -14.67 28.09
C THR A 888 4.56 -15.87 27.51
N GLU A 889 4.87 -16.30 26.28
CA GLU A 889 4.12 -17.38 25.60
C GLU A 889 2.61 -17.11 25.60
N PHE A 890 2.22 -15.84 25.39
CA PHE A 890 0.84 -15.36 25.42
C PHE A 890 0.09 -15.60 26.73
N THR A 891 0.77 -15.80 27.87
CA THR A 891 0.12 -16.01 29.17
C THR A 891 -0.27 -14.72 29.90
N ASP A 892 0.33 -13.58 29.55
CA ASP A 892 -0.01 -12.26 30.09
C ASP A 892 -0.67 -11.39 29.02
N ASN A 893 -1.62 -10.53 29.42
CA ASN A 893 -2.26 -9.55 28.56
C ASN A 893 -2.17 -8.15 29.17
N TYR A 894 -1.81 -7.16 28.36
CA TYR A 894 -1.59 -5.78 28.76
C TYR A 894 -2.71 -4.89 28.21
N LEU A 895 -3.53 -4.32 29.10
CA LEU A 895 -4.69 -3.49 28.73
C LEU A 895 -4.26 -2.08 28.31
N LEU A 896 -4.78 -1.61 27.19
CA LEU A 896 -4.63 -0.22 26.76
C LEU A 896 -5.43 0.75 27.65
N PRO A 897 -4.92 1.98 27.88
CA PRO A 897 -5.64 3.02 28.62
C PRO A 897 -6.76 3.70 27.80
N LEU A 898 -6.95 3.33 26.54
CA LEU A 898 -7.97 3.86 25.63
C LEU A 898 -8.84 2.71 25.09
N THR A 899 -10.15 2.79 25.30
CA THR A 899 -11.14 1.87 24.73
C THR A 899 -11.64 2.36 23.36
N ILE A 900 -12.23 1.46 22.58
CA ILE A 900 -12.83 1.78 21.27
C ILE A 900 -13.96 2.81 21.44
N SER A 901 -14.81 2.64 22.46
CA SER A 901 -15.90 3.58 22.73
C SER A 901 -15.40 4.98 23.09
N GLN A 902 -14.35 5.07 23.93
CA GLN A 902 -13.72 6.35 24.27
C GLN A 902 -13.08 7.01 23.04
N ALA A 903 -12.39 6.25 22.20
CA ALA A 903 -11.83 6.76 20.95
C ALA A 903 -12.94 7.29 20.01
N TYR A 904 -14.08 6.59 19.94
CA TYR A 904 -15.22 7.02 19.12
C TYR A 904 -15.88 8.28 19.66
N GLN A 905 -16.03 8.39 20.99
CA GLN A 905 -16.50 9.61 21.63
C GLN A 905 -15.60 10.80 21.29
N GLN A 906 -14.29 10.61 21.34
CA GLN A 906 -13.32 11.62 20.94
C GLN A 906 -13.48 12.02 19.47
N TYR A 907 -13.59 11.03 18.58
CA TYR A 907 -13.82 11.26 17.15
C TYR A 907 -15.08 12.10 16.91
N LYS A 908 -16.19 11.76 17.57
CA LYS A 908 -17.45 12.52 17.51
C LYS A 908 -17.34 13.97 17.95
N MET A 909 -16.46 14.28 18.91
CA MET A 909 -16.27 15.67 19.36
C MET A 909 -15.59 16.53 18.30
N ASN A 910 -14.76 15.92 17.44
CA ASN A 910 -14.00 16.62 16.40
C ASN A 910 -14.73 16.69 15.05
N HIS A 911 -15.87 16.01 14.89
CA HIS A 911 -16.60 15.90 13.61
C HIS A 911 -18.08 16.27 13.78
N LEU A 912 -18.52 17.31 13.06
CA LEU A 912 -19.91 17.81 13.11
C LEU A 912 -20.93 16.86 12.48
N GLN A 913 -20.50 16.01 11.54
CA GLN A 913 -21.32 15.00 10.88
C GLN A 913 -20.58 13.67 10.90
N THR A 914 -21.11 12.68 11.61
CA THR A 914 -20.56 11.32 11.60
C THR A 914 -21.38 10.43 10.68
N SER A 915 -20.69 9.69 9.81
CA SER A 915 -21.28 8.61 9.00
C SER A 915 -22.03 7.59 9.87
N THR A 916 -23.10 7.01 9.33
CA THR A 916 -23.81 5.88 9.94
C THR A 916 -23.02 4.56 9.81
N ASN A 917 -22.12 4.47 8.83
CA ASN A 917 -21.22 3.34 8.69
C ASN A 917 -19.89 3.64 9.39
N ILE A 918 -19.65 2.97 10.53
CA ILE A 918 -18.48 3.18 11.39
C ILE A 918 -17.46 2.10 11.05
N ILE A 919 -16.26 2.54 10.65
CA ILE A 919 -15.10 1.68 10.47
C ILE A 919 -14.09 2.03 11.55
N VAL A 920 -13.65 1.04 12.31
CA VAL A 920 -12.59 1.20 13.31
C VAL A 920 -11.27 0.80 12.66
N TYR A 921 -10.28 1.69 12.73
CA TYR A 921 -8.91 1.40 12.31
C TYR A 921 -8.00 1.40 13.54
N ILE A 922 -7.29 0.30 13.75
CA ILE A 922 -6.27 0.19 14.79
C ILE A 922 -4.92 0.06 14.09
N TYR A 923 -4.04 1.03 14.34
CA TYR A 923 -2.69 1.03 13.81
C TYR A 923 -1.69 0.75 14.93
N TRP A 924 -0.63 0.02 14.62
CA TRP A 924 0.49 -0.20 15.53
C TRP A 924 1.74 -0.59 14.76
N GLN A 925 2.88 -0.47 15.44
CA GLN A 925 4.18 -0.84 14.93
C GLN A 925 4.83 -1.86 15.85
N ILE A 926 5.39 -2.93 15.29
CA ILE A 926 6.20 -3.90 16.02
C ILE A 926 7.53 -4.16 15.34
N MET A 927 8.47 -4.71 16.10
CA MET A 927 9.72 -5.21 15.57
C MET A 927 10.18 -6.40 16.40
N ASN A 928 10.56 -7.49 15.75
CA ASN A 928 11.05 -8.74 16.35
C ASN A 928 10.02 -9.44 17.26
N GLY A 929 9.77 -10.73 16.99
CA GLY A 929 8.82 -11.53 17.77
C GLY A 929 7.40 -11.54 17.23
N ASP A 930 6.61 -12.40 17.83
CA ASP A 930 5.20 -12.65 17.56
C ASP A 930 4.31 -11.91 18.58
N MET A 931 3.18 -11.39 18.10
CA MET A 931 2.29 -10.53 18.88
C MET A 931 0.84 -10.93 18.65
N MET A 932 0.05 -10.82 19.72
CA MET A 932 -1.40 -10.96 19.66
C MET A 932 -2.07 -9.67 20.13
N LEU A 933 -2.95 -9.14 19.29
CA LEU A 933 -3.88 -8.06 19.61
C LEU A 933 -5.25 -8.71 19.89
N THR A 934 -5.74 -8.58 21.12
CA THR A 934 -7.03 -9.14 21.54
C THR A 934 -8.02 -8.02 21.82
N LEU A 935 -9.14 -8.01 21.11
CA LEU A 935 -10.24 -7.08 21.38
C LEU A 935 -11.34 -7.85 22.08
N SER A 936 -11.88 -7.32 23.17
CA SER A 936 -12.95 -7.97 23.94
C SER A 936 -14.12 -7.04 24.25
N ASN A 937 -15.30 -7.61 24.45
CA ASN A 937 -16.49 -6.88 24.87
C ASN A 937 -16.44 -6.44 26.35
N GLU A 938 -15.85 -7.24 27.23
CA GLU A 938 -15.63 -6.92 28.64
C GLU A 938 -14.16 -7.01 29.05
N GLN A 939 -13.78 -6.42 30.20
CA GLN A 939 -12.40 -6.52 30.69
C GLN A 939 -12.07 -7.97 31.06
N ILE A 940 -10.94 -8.49 30.57
CA ILE A 940 -10.42 -9.82 30.91
C ILE A 940 -10.01 -9.84 32.40
N ASP A 941 -10.59 -10.76 33.16
CA ASP A 941 -10.31 -11.05 34.57
C ASP A 941 -9.88 -12.52 34.70
N THR A 942 -8.57 -12.77 34.77
CA THR A 942 -8.00 -14.12 34.88
C THR A 942 -8.38 -14.84 36.18
N GLY A 943 -8.91 -14.13 37.18
CA GLY A 943 -9.38 -14.69 38.45
C GLY A 943 -10.82 -15.21 38.42
N LYS A 944 -11.57 -15.00 37.33
CA LYS A 944 -12.99 -15.38 37.22
C LYS A 944 -13.28 -16.08 35.90
N SER A 945 -14.22 -17.02 35.92
CA SER A 945 -14.76 -17.58 34.69
C SER A 945 -15.74 -16.57 34.07
N GLN A 946 -15.47 -16.15 32.84
CA GLN A 946 -16.26 -15.18 32.10
C GLN A 946 -16.95 -15.86 30.91
N SER A 947 -18.18 -16.33 31.10
CA SER A 947 -18.92 -17.07 30.06
C SER A 947 -19.42 -16.20 28.91
N ASN A 948 -19.54 -14.88 29.12
CA ASN A 948 -19.98 -13.91 28.10
C ASN A 948 -18.81 -13.15 27.44
N LEU A 949 -17.56 -13.57 27.72
CA LEU A 949 -16.38 -12.94 27.14
C LEU A 949 -16.25 -13.39 25.68
N HIS A 950 -16.41 -12.42 24.78
CA HIS A 950 -16.24 -12.61 23.34
C HIS A 950 -15.03 -11.80 22.87
N CYS A 951 -14.08 -12.47 22.21
CA CYS A 951 -12.86 -11.84 21.73
C CYS A 951 -12.66 -11.98 20.23
N LEU A 952 -12.18 -10.90 19.60
CA LEU A 952 -11.48 -10.95 18.32
C LEU A 952 -9.98 -11.08 18.60
N ILE A 953 -9.37 -12.11 18.04
CA ILE A 953 -7.94 -12.38 18.14
C ILE A 953 -7.28 -12.08 16.80
N CYS A 954 -6.32 -11.16 16.82
CA CYS A 954 -5.45 -10.84 15.71
C CYS A 954 -4.02 -11.24 16.08
N TYR A 955 -3.54 -12.35 15.53
CA TYR A 955 -2.18 -12.85 15.75
C TYR A 955 -1.29 -12.54 14.55
N ILE A 956 -0.15 -11.91 14.83
CA ILE A 956 0.93 -11.69 13.87
C ILE A 956 2.08 -12.62 14.24
N ALA A 957 2.44 -13.47 13.29
CA ALA A 957 3.57 -14.38 13.44
C ALA A 957 4.91 -13.64 13.53
N GLU A 958 5.90 -14.30 14.12
CA GLU A 958 7.27 -13.81 14.08
C GLU A 958 7.76 -13.67 12.63
N LYS A 959 8.58 -12.65 12.39
CA LYS A 959 9.20 -12.41 11.08
C LYS A 959 9.93 -13.67 10.58
N PRO A 960 9.90 -13.94 9.26
CA PRO A 960 10.52 -15.13 8.67
C PRO A 960 12.04 -15.15 8.87
N SER A 961 12.62 -16.36 8.92
CA SER A 961 14.08 -16.54 8.90
C SER A 961 14.62 -16.15 7.52
N THR A 962 15.60 -15.25 7.49
CA THR A 962 16.26 -14.79 6.25
C THR A 962 17.65 -15.39 6.07
N LYS A 963 18.02 -16.39 6.88
CA LYS A 963 19.36 -17.02 6.85
C LYS A 963 19.52 -18.06 5.76
N ASP A 964 18.43 -18.72 5.40
CA ASP A 964 18.41 -19.75 4.36
C ASP A 964 17.83 -19.14 3.07
N SER A 965 18.29 -19.62 1.91
CA SER A 965 17.76 -19.20 0.59
C SER A 965 16.28 -19.59 0.38
N HIS A 966 15.69 -20.33 1.32
CA HIS A 966 14.29 -20.72 1.34
C HIS A 966 13.46 -19.84 2.27
N TYR A 967 12.38 -19.27 1.74
CA TYR A 967 11.43 -18.49 2.52
C TYR A 967 10.51 -19.42 3.35
N TYR A 968 10.48 -19.21 4.66
CA TYR A 968 9.56 -19.87 5.58
C TYR A 968 8.98 -18.87 6.57
N GLU A 969 7.66 -18.86 6.71
CA GLU A 969 6.91 -18.01 7.62
C GLU A 969 5.92 -18.83 8.44
N ASN A 970 5.80 -18.50 9.72
CA ASN A 970 4.74 -19.03 10.58
C ASN A 970 3.38 -18.41 10.21
N VAL A 971 2.28 -19.00 10.69
CA VAL A 971 0.93 -18.59 10.27
C VAL A 971 0.49 -17.34 11.03
N SER A 972 0.30 -16.21 10.35
CA SER A 972 -0.47 -15.08 10.89
C SER A 972 -1.98 -15.36 10.71
N TYR A 973 -2.84 -14.95 11.65
CA TYR A 973 -4.27 -15.28 11.58
C TYR A 973 -5.23 -14.30 12.29
N LEU A 974 -6.49 -14.37 11.87
CA LEU A 974 -7.66 -13.81 12.56
C LEU A 974 -8.53 -14.95 13.10
N HIS A 975 -9.06 -14.79 14.31
CA HIS A 975 -9.91 -15.79 14.95
C HIS A 975 -10.90 -15.15 15.95
N SER A 976 -12.02 -15.83 16.23
CA SER A 976 -12.94 -15.51 17.32
C SER A 976 -12.89 -16.63 18.36
N GLY A 977 -12.46 -16.33 19.60
CA GLY A 977 -12.21 -17.35 20.63
C GLY A 977 -12.01 -16.76 22.02
N GLN A 978 -11.46 -17.53 22.96
CA GLN A 978 -11.12 -17.06 24.30
C GLN A 978 -9.68 -16.50 24.35
N PRO A 979 -9.37 -15.59 25.29
CA PRO A 979 -7.99 -15.15 25.47
C PRO A 979 -7.10 -16.35 25.86
N PHE A 980 -5.80 -16.25 25.57
CA PHE A 980 -4.79 -17.27 25.91
C PHE A 980 -4.86 -18.59 25.13
N GLU A 981 -5.75 -18.74 24.14
CA GLU A 981 -5.93 -19.99 23.36
C GLU A 981 -4.96 -20.15 22.17
N HIS A 982 -3.87 -19.38 22.12
CA HIS A 982 -2.96 -19.34 20.97
C HIS A 982 -2.49 -20.74 20.51
N GLU A 983 -2.01 -21.56 21.46
CA GLU A 983 -1.54 -22.94 21.21
C GLU A 983 -2.66 -23.89 20.73
N ILE A 984 -3.88 -23.69 21.24
CA ILE A 984 -5.06 -24.49 20.84
C ILE A 984 -5.44 -24.16 19.40
N VAL A 985 -5.49 -22.86 19.06
CA VAL A 985 -5.82 -22.39 17.71
C VAL A 985 -4.81 -22.91 16.67
N ILE A 986 -3.52 -22.86 16.99
CA ILE A 986 -2.47 -23.38 16.10
C ILE A 986 -2.56 -24.91 15.94
N SER A 987 -2.69 -25.65 17.04
CA SER A 987 -2.71 -27.12 17.01
C SER A 987 -3.94 -27.68 16.30
N GLU A 988 -5.12 -27.10 16.54
CA GLU A 988 -6.36 -27.51 15.88
C GLU A 988 -6.53 -26.93 14.46
N ARG A 989 -5.69 -25.96 14.09
CA ARG A 989 -5.71 -25.26 12.78
C ARG A 989 -7.05 -24.59 12.46
N LYS A 990 -7.75 -24.06 13.46
CA LYS A 990 -9.04 -23.39 13.33
C LYS A 990 -8.87 -21.88 13.20
N TYR A 991 -8.83 -21.38 11.98
CA TYR A 991 -8.64 -19.94 11.69
C TYR A 991 -9.86 -19.38 10.96
N ALA A 992 -10.23 -18.12 11.26
CA ALA A 992 -11.25 -17.41 10.48
C ALA A 992 -10.65 -16.81 9.20
N ALA A 993 -9.39 -16.37 9.25
CA ALA A 993 -8.52 -16.05 8.11
C ALA A 993 -7.07 -16.31 8.50
N ARG A 994 -6.20 -16.63 7.54
CA ARG A 994 -4.77 -16.91 7.79
C ARG A 994 -3.89 -16.62 6.58
N SER A 995 -2.61 -16.37 6.82
CA SER A 995 -1.58 -16.30 5.78
C SER A 995 -0.26 -16.95 6.22
N ARG A 996 0.51 -17.45 5.26
CA ARG A 996 1.90 -17.97 5.40
C ARG A 996 2.87 -17.21 4.48
N SER A 997 2.43 -16.06 4.02
CA SER A 997 3.11 -15.18 3.07
C SER A 997 2.91 -13.72 3.48
N PHE A 998 2.51 -13.49 4.73
CA PHE A 998 2.18 -12.17 5.22
C PHE A 998 3.39 -11.26 5.24
N PHE A 999 4.62 -11.76 5.37
CA PHE A 999 5.83 -10.93 5.42
C PHE A 999 6.59 -10.88 4.08
N ILE A 1000 6.10 -11.50 3.01
CA ILE A 1000 6.81 -11.55 1.72
C ILE A 1000 7.03 -10.12 1.19
N GLY A 1001 8.25 -9.79 0.78
CA GLY A 1001 8.59 -8.46 0.27
C GLY A 1001 8.61 -7.32 1.29
N CYS A 1002 8.36 -7.58 2.57
CA CYS A 1002 8.46 -6.56 3.63
C CYS A 1002 9.92 -6.27 4.00
N ASN A 1003 10.19 -5.03 4.43
CA ASN A 1003 11.43 -4.69 5.13
C ASN A 1003 11.30 -5.12 6.60
N THR A 1004 11.79 -6.31 6.94
CA THR A 1004 11.72 -6.84 8.32
C THR A 1004 12.90 -6.41 9.22
N ASP A 1005 13.71 -5.46 8.75
CA ASP A 1005 14.87 -4.88 9.46
C ASP A 1005 14.51 -3.58 10.21
N ASP A 1006 13.24 -3.15 10.13
CA ASP A 1006 12.70 -1.91 10.69
C ASP A 1006 11.35 -2.19 11.38
N PHE A 1007 10.79 -1.20 12.07
CA PHE A 1007 9.43 -1.28 12.61
C PHE A 1007 8.42 -1.51 11.49
N MET A 1008 7.66 -2.58 11.62
CA MET A 1008 6.60 -2.93 10.69
C MET A 1008 5.28 -2.36 11.18
N THR A 1009 4.59 -1.61 10.31
CA THR A 1009 3.31 -0.98 10.64
C THR A 1009 2.18 -1.87 10.15
N PHE A 1010 1.20 -2.13 11.00
CA PHE A 1010 0.02 -2.92 10.71
C PHE A 1010 -1.25 -2.09 10.87
N CYS A 1011 -2.30 -2.48 10.16
CA CYS A 1011 -3.64 -1.92 10.28
C CYS A 1011 -4.65 -3.06 10.45
N LEU A 1012 -5.45 -2.99 11.51
CA LEU A 1012 -6.65 -3.79 11.68
C LEU A 1012 -7.86 -2.89 11.39
N GLU A 1013 -8.54 -3.16 10.29
CA GLU A 1013 -9.78 -2.50 9.87
C GLU A 1013 -10.98 -3.36 10.29
N ILE A 1014 -11.93 -2.75 10.98
CA ILE A 1014 -13.14 -3.41 11.49
C ILE A 1014 -14.36 -2.62 10.98
N GLU A 1015 -15.03 -3.18 9.98
CA GLU A 1015 -16.27 -2.64 9.43
C GLU A 1015 -17.46 -3.21 10.19
N VAL A 1016 -17.97 -2.43 11.14
CA VAL A 1016 -18.96 -2.88 12.12
C VAL A 1016 -20.30 -3.22 11.45
N SER A 1017 -20.68 -2.52 10.37
CA SER A 1017 -21.97 -2.74 9.70
C SER A 1017 -22.04 -4.07 8.92
N THR A 1018 -20.93 -4.51 8.35
CA THR A 1018 -20.86 -5.73 7.51
C THR A 1018 -20.35 -6.93 8.29
N GLY A 1019 -19.75 -6.73 9.46
CA GLY A 1019 -19.06 -7.78 10.21
C GLY A 1019 -17.66 -8.09 9.67
N LYS A 1020 -17.13 -7.27 8.76
CA LYS A 1020 -15.85 -7.54 8.07
C LYS A 1020 -14.67 -7.04 8.89
N VAL A 1021 -13.64 -7.88 9.00
CA VAL A 1021 -12.36 -7.58 9.64
C VAL A 1021 -11.24 -7.82 8.64
N ILE A 1022 -10.34 -6.85 8.49
CA ILE A 1022 -9.20 -6.90 7.56
C ILE A 1022 -7.92 -6.56 8.33
N LEU A 1023 -6.95 -7.47 8.30
CA LEU A 1023 -5.58 -7.21 8.76
C LEU A 1023 -4.67 -7.03 7.54
N SER A 1024 -3.90 -5.95 7.50
CA SER A 1024 -2.93 -5.67 6.45
C SER A 1024 -1.69 -4.94 6.97
N HIS A 1025 -0.63 -4.91 6.15
CA HIS A 1025 0.47 -3.96 6.35
C HIS A 1025 -0.01 -2.53 6.05
N ALA A 1026 0.62 -1.58 6.70
CA ALA A 1026 0.48 -0.14 6.46
C ALA A 1026 1.87 0.52 6.37
N GLY A 1027 1.93 1.79 5.99
CA GLY A 1027 3.21 2.51 5.86
C GLY A 1027 4.08 1.97 4.72
N SER A 1028 5.41 2.03 4.85
CA SER A 1028 6.33 1.67 3.75
C SER A 1028 6.22 0.22 3.28
N ASN A 1029 5.86 -0.72 4.15
CA ASN A 1029 5.76 -2.14 3.77
C ASN A 1029 4.53 -2.44 2.91
N SER A 1030 3.46 -1.64 3.03
CA SER A 1030 2.30 -1.72 2.14
C SER A 1030 2.67 -1.45 0.67
N ILE A 1031 3.87 -0.92 0.40
CA ILE A 1031 4.36 -0.67 -0.96
C ILE A 1031 4.67 -1.96 -1.73
N TYR A 1032 5.16 -2.96 -1.03
CA TYR A 1032 5.68 -4.18 -1.64
C TYR A 1032 4.93 -5.43 -1.21
N ASN A 1033 4.11 -5.33 -0.16
CA ASN A 1033 3.25 -6.39 0.29
C ASN A 1033 1.80 -5.87 0.37
N HIS A 1034 0.94 -6.48 -0.43
CA HIS A 1034 -0.49 -6.19 -0.46
C HIS A 1034 -1.34 -7.34 0.10
N GLU A 1035 -0.72 -8.30 0.79
CA GLU A 1035 -1.41 -9.42 1.44
C GLU A 1035 -2.36 -8.88 2.50
N LYS A 1036 -3.60 -9.37 2.49
CA LYS A 1036 -4.64 -9.02 3.46
C LYS A 1036 -5.29 -10.26 4.01
N LEU A 1037 -5.41 -10.36 5.33
CA LEU A 1037 -6.25 -11.37 5.96
C LEU A 1037 -7.64 -10.77 6.15
N CYS A 1038 -8.63 -11.29 5.45
CA CYS A 1038 -10.01 -10.83 5.51
C CYS A 1038 -10.92 -11.94 6.04
N SER A 1039 -11.76 -11.62 7.01
CA SER A 1039 -12.83 -12.51 7.48
C SER A 1039 -14.11 -11.72 7.77
N THR A 1040 -15.24 -12.40 7.79
CA THR A 1040 -16.55 -11.82 8.13
C THR A 1040 -17.15 -12.59 9.29
N PHE A 1041 -17.47 -11.90 10.37
CA PHE A 1041 -18.06 -12.45 11.58
C PHE A 1041 -19.54 -12.10 11.64
N SER A 1042 -20.39 -13.12 11.82
CA SER A 1042 -21.82 -12.88 12.10
C SER A 1042 -22.00 -12.41 13.54
N LYS A 1043 -23.03 -11.59 13.79
CA LYS A 1043 -23.37 -11.14 15.15
C LYS A 1043 -23.57 -12.29 16.15
N THR A 1044 -24.04 -13.44 15.68
CA THR A 1044 -24.21 -14.64 16.51
C THR A 1044 -22.90 -15.31 16.92
N ASN A 1045 -21.84 -15.14 16.13
CA ASN A 1045 -20.51 -15.69 16.44
C ASN A 1045 -19.67 -14.69 17.24
N LEU A 1046 -19.63 -13.45 16.76
CA LEU A 1046 -18.92 -12.35 17.40
C LEU A 1046 -19.57 -11.03 16.97
N ASP A 1047 -20.27 -10.37 17.90
CA ASP A 1047 -20.82 -9.04 17.64
C ASP A 1047 -19.74 -7.97 17.76
N LEU A 1048 -19.25 -7.50 16.61
CA LEU A 1048 -18.23 -6.46 16.54
C LEU A 1048 -18.69 -5.12 17.13
N THR A 1049 -20.00 -4.89 17.31
CA THR A 1049 -20.52 -3.68 17.94
C THR A 1049 -20.28 -3.63 19.45
N GLU A 1050 -20.04 -4.78 20.08
CA GLU A 1050 -19.83 -4.89 21.53
C GLU A 1050 -18.35 -4.81 21.92
N LEU A 1051 -17.42 -4.97 20.96
CA LEU A 1051 -15.98 -4.92 21.22
C LEU A 1051 -15.56 -3.54 21.72
N ASN A 1052 -14.86 -3.50 22.85
CA ASN A 1052 -14.53 -2.25 23.52
C ASN A 1052 -13.10 -2.16 24.05
N TYR A 1053 -12.59 -3.23 24.68
CA TYR A 1053 -11.27 -3.25 25.31
C TYR A 1053 -10.22 -3.84 24.38
N ILE A 1054 -8.98 -3.34 24.47
CA ILE A 1054 -7.87 -3.79 23.64
C ILE A 1054 -6.72 -4.23 24.53
N TYR A 1055 -6.19 -5.42 24.23
CA TYR A 1055 -5.07 -6.03 24.91
C TYR A 1055 -3.96 -6.37 23.93
N VAL A 1056 -2.73 -6.29 24.39
CA VAL A 1056 -1.56 -6.79 23.67
C VAL A 1056 -0.88 -7.89 24.48
N SER A 1057 -0.32 -8.88 23.79
CA SER A 1057 0.46 -9.97 24.37
C SER A 1057 1.52 -10.47 23.38
N ALA A 1058 2.56 -11.13 23.91
CA ALA A 1058 3.71 -11.61 23.15
C ALA A 1058 4.03 -13.07 23.47
N GLY A 1059 4.53 -13.78 22.46
CA GLY A 1059 4.89 -15.19 22.53
C GLY A 1059 6.30 -15.41 23.06
N ALA A 1060 7.14 -15.98 22.21
CA ALA A 1060 8.47 -16.45 22.58
C ALA A 1060 9.50 -15.32 22.75
N HIS A 1061 9.25 -14.14 22.16
CA HIS A 1061 10.19 -13.02 22.14
C HIS A 1061 9.62 -11.78 22.83
N THR A 1062 10.52 -10.90 23.28
CA THR A 1062 10.12 -9.57 23.78
C THR A 1062 9.78 -8.68 22.59
N VAL A 1063 8.61 -8.02 22.63
CA VAL A 1063 8.09 -7.24 21.50
C VAL A 1063 7.97 -5.76 21.87
N PRO A 1064 8.78 -4.87 21.27
CA PRO A 1064 8.53 -3.43 21.30
C PRO A 1064 7.32 -3.10 20.42
N ILE A 1065 6.32 -2.49 21.03
CA ILE A 1065 5.13 -1.95 20.38
C ILE A 1065 5.24 -0.43 20.38
N ARG A 1066 5.11 0.18 19.21
CA ARG A 1066 5.14 1.63 19.02
C ARG A 1066 3.90 2.08 18.28
N ASN A 1067 3.54 3.33 18.51
CA ASN A 1067 2.44 4.01 17.87
C ASN A 1067 1.13 3.20 17.78
N LEU A 1068 0.73 2.58 18.89
CA LEU A 1068 -0.53 1.84 18.93
C LEU A 1068 -1.69 2.79 19.25
N PHE A 1069 -2.57 3.03 18.29
CA PHE A 1069 -3.71 3.96 18.42
C PHE A 1069 -4.94 3.53 17.62
N ILE A 1070 -6.07 4.15 17.93
CA ILE A 1070 -7.38 3.91 17.32
C ILE A 1070 -7.83 5.17 16.58
N THR A 1071 -8.34 5.01 15.37
CA THR A 1071 -8.95 6.10 14.57
C THR A 1071 -10.15 5.58 13.80
N PHE A 1072 -11.01 6.50 13.34
CA PHE A 1072 -12.20 6.21 12.53
C PHE A 1072 -12.06 6.76 11.11
N GLU A 1073 -10.89 7.31 10.80
CA GLU A 1073 -10.48 7.74 9.47
C GLU A 1073 -9.25 6.97 9.06
N LYS A 1074 -9.31 6.36 7.88
CA LYS A 1074 -8.19 5.61 7.32
C LYS A 1074 -7.00 6.56 7.14
N GLN A 1075 -5.85 6.17 7.67
CA GLN A 1075 -4.63 6.94 7.46
C GLN A 1075 -4.23 6.84 5.97
N PRO A 1076 -3.75 7.94 5.36
CA PRO A 1076 -3.31 7.90 3.97
C PRO A 1076 -2.11 6.94 3.83
N GLU A 1077 -2.22 5.97 2.93
CA GLU A 1077 -1.14 5.04 2.62
C GLU A 1077 -0.29 5.57 1.45
N PRO A 1078 1.04 5.31 1.43
CA PRO A 1078 1.91 5.79 0.36
C PRO A 1078 1.53 5.35 -1.07
N LEU A 1079 0.69 4.31 -1.22
CA LEU A 1079 0.19 3.86 -2.51
C LEU A 1079 -1.12 4.52 -2.96
N ASP A 1080 -1.94 4.99 -2.02
CA ASP A 1080 -3.27 5.53 -2.31
C ASP A 1080 -3.19 6.83 -3.16
N SER A 1081 -1.98 7.37 -3.33
CA SER A 1081 -1.65 8.57 -4.12
C SER A 1081 -0.71 8.30 -5.31
N ILE A 1082 -0.64 7.07 -5.85
CA ILE A 1082 0.07 6.85 -7.12
C ILE A 1082 -0.62 7.71 -8.20
N ASP A 1083 0.10 8.73 -8.69
CA ASP A 1083 -0.36 9.64 -9.74
C ASP A 1083 -0.96 8.91 -10.95
N ASN A 1084 -2.07 9.41 -11.47
CA ASN A 1084 -2.62 9.05 -12.79
C ASN A 1084 -1.59 9.25 -13.93
N ASN A 1085 -0.49 9.96 -13.69
CA ASN A 1085 0.63 10.14 -14.64
C ASN A 1085 1.41 8.85 -14.96
N VAL A 1086 1.29 7.78 -14.17
CA VAL A 1086 1.92 6.48 -14.51
C VAL A 1086 1.32 5.89 -15.79
N GLN A 1087 0.06 6.21 -16.13
CA GLN A 1087 -0.52 5.85 -17.42
C GLN A 1087 0.05 6.66 -18.60
N HIS A 1088 0.58 7.87 -18.35
CA HIS A 1088 1.16 8.73 -19.37
C HIS A 1088 2.62 8.36 -19.71
N ASP A 1089 3.43 7.88 -18.77
CA ASP A 1089 4.81 7.45 -19.04
C ASP A 1089 4.89 6.11 -19.82
N LEU A 1090 3.79 5.36 -19.92
CA LEU A 1090 3.69 4.13 -20.72
C LEU A 1090 3.71 4.40 -22.24
N SER A 1091 3.44 5.63 -22.69
CA SER A 1091 3.45 6.00 -24.12
C SER A 1091 4.82 6.34 -24.68
N ASP A 1092 5.83 6.53 -23.83
CA ASP A 1092 7.17 7.00 -24.20
C ASP A 1092 8.23 5.87 -24.29
N LEU A 1093 7.80 4.60 -24.22
CA LEU A 1093 8.68 3.47 -24.51
C LEU A 1093 9.02 3.44 -26.02
N PRO A 1094 10.27 3.15 -26.41
CA PRO A 1094 10.67 3.15 -27.81
C PRO A 1094 9.99 1.98 -28.53
N CYS A 1095 8.88 2.25 -29.21
CA CYS A 1095 8.46 1.42 -30.33
C CYS A 1095 9.47 1.60 -31.45
N ASP A 1096 10.23 0.55 -31.74
CA ASP A 1096 10.94 0.40 -33.01
C ASP A 1096 9.95 0.59 -34.15
N ASN A 1097 9.98 1.77 -34.77
CA ASN A 1097 9.36 2.06 -36.05
C ASN A 1097 10.31 2.95 -36.84
N SER A 1098 11.30 2.31 -37.46
CA SER A 1098 12.10 2.90 -38.52
C SER A 1098 11.32 2.85 -39.83
N VAL A 1099 10.47 3.86 -40.08
CA VAL A 1099 10.20 4.34 -41.45
C VAL A 1099 9.96 5.84 -41.40
N ASP A 1100 10.86 6.58 -42.02
CA ASP A 1100 10.75 7.99 -42.35
C ASP A 1100 9.39 8.34 -42.96
N ASN A 1101 8.77 9.43 -42.49
CA ASN A 1101 8.19 10.41 -43.39
C ASN A 1101 7.92 11.75 -42.68
N ASN A 1102 8.61 12.77 -43.19
CA ASN A 1102 8.34 14.18 -42.97
C ASN A 1102 6.87 14.52 -43.26
N SER A 1103 6.19 15.20 -42.35
CA SER A 1103 5.42 16.41 -42.70
C SER A 1103 5.03 17.21 -41.46
N SER A 1104 5.43 18.47 -41.50
CA SER A 1104 4.91 19.58 -40.69
C SER A 1104 3.39 19.69 -40.78
N ILE A 1105 2.70 19.89 -39.65
CA ILE A 1105 1.55 20.80 -39.54
C ILE A 1105 1.42 21.20 -38.06
N SER A 1106 1.54 22.51 -37.84
CA SER A 1106 1.15 23.21 -36.63
C SER A 1106 -0.38 23.22 -36.48
N SER A 1107 -0.91 23.00 -35.28
CA SER A 1107 -2.12 23.73 -34.87
C SER A 1107 -2.17 23.88 -33.35
N LYS A 1108 -2.20 25.15 -32.94
CA LYS A 1108 -2.64 25.63 -31.63
C LYS A 1108 -4.16 25.46 -31.54
N LEU A 1109 -4.66 25.06 -30.38
CA LEU A 1109 -5.98 25.38 -29.82
C LEU A 1109 -5.92 24.96 -28.34
N GLU A 1110 -5.54 25.87 -27.46
CA GLU A 1110 -6.46 26.69 -26.65
C GLU A 1110 -7.29 25.88 -25.65
N THR A 1111 -6.82 26.00 -24.42
CA THR A 1111 -7.50 25.90 -23.13
C THR A 1111 -8.95 26.35 -23.12
N SER A 1112 -9.85 25.51 -22.59
CA SER A 1112 -11.03 25.97 -21.84
C SER A 1112 -11.38 25.01 -20.70
N LEU A 1113 -10.97 25.40 -19.50
CA LEU A 1113 -11.68 25.34 -18.21
C LEU A 1113 -12.85 24.34 -18.09
N CYS A 1114 -12.68 23.34 -17.22
CA CYS A 1114 -13.71 22.91 -16.28
C CYS A 1114 -13.04 22.65 -14.91
N HIS A 1115 -13.58 23.34 -13.92
CA HIS A 1115 -13.12 23.48 -12.55
C HIS A 1115 -13.08 22.16 -11.74
N ASP A 1116 -12.01 22.05 -10.96
CA ASP A 1116 -11.93 21.69 -9.53
C ASP A 1116 -12.50 20.35 -9.04
N ASP A 1117 -11.57 19.44 -8.70
CA ASP A 1117 -11.56 18.78 -7.38
C ASP A 1117 -10.16 18.16 -7.13
N SER A 1118 -9.28 18.92 -6.48
CA SER A 1118 -7.96 18.47 -6.06
C SER A 1118 -8.01 17.83 -4.66
N PRO A 1119 -7.48 16.61 -4.44
CA PRO A 1119 -7.32 16.04 -3.10
C PRO A 1119 -6.03 16.59 -2.49
N GLY A 1120 -6.11 17.82 -1.97
CA GLY A 1120 -4.98 18.55 -1.41
C GLY A 1120 -5.33 19.25 -0.10
N LYS A 1121 -6.15 18.62 0.76
CA LYS A 1121 -6.49 19.11 2.11
C LYS A 1121 -6.85 17.93 3.03
N SER A 1122 -5.87 17.27 3.64
CA SER A 1122 -6.17 16.36 4.76
C SER A 1122 -5.20 16.45 5.95
N MET A 1123 -4.25 17.40 5.94
CA MET A 1123 -3.36 17.62 7.10
C MET A 1123 -3.73 18.86 7.93
N ASP A 1124 -4.52 19.79 7.40
CA ASP A 1124 -4.93 21.03 8.09
C ASP A 1124 -6.32 20.96 8.76
N ALA A 1125 -7.05 19.84 8.60
CA ALA A 1125 -8.41 19.71 9.14
C ALA A 1125 -8.46 19.45 10.65
N TYR A 1126 -7.36 19.00 11.27
CA TYR A 1126 -7.34 18.65 12.71
C TYR A 1126 -7.22 19.85 13.67
N LEU A 1127 -6.95 21.06 13.16
CA LEU A 1127 -6.82 22.28 13.97
C LEU A 1127 -7.88 23.34 13.65
N HIS A 1128 -8.76 23.07 12.69
CA HIS A 1128 -9.68 24.09 12.17
C HIS A 1128 -11.09 24.10 12.80
N PHE A 1129 -11.39 23.20 13.75
CA PHE A 1129 -12.73 23.09 14.36
C PHE A 1129 -12.79 23.18 15.90
N ILE A 1130 -11.69 23.57 16.57
CA ILE A 1130 -11.74 24.06 17.96
C ILE A 1130 -11.46 25.57 17.99
N GLY A 1131 -12.26 26.31 17.21
CA GLY A 1131 -12.34 27.77 17.18
C GLY A 1131 -13.78 28.20 17.01
#